data_AF-A0AAU9XZ28-F1
#
_entry.id   AF-A0AAU9XZ28-F1
#
_cell.length_a   1.000
_cell.length_b   1.000
_cell.length_c   1.000
_cell.angle_alpha   90.00
_cell.angle_beta   90.00
_cell.angle_gamma   90.00
#
_symmetry.space_group_name_H-M   'P 1'
#
loop_
_entity.id
_entity.type
_entity.pdbx_description
1 polymer ?
#
loop_
_entity_poly.entity_id
_entity_poly.type
_entity_poly.pdbx_seq_one_letter_code
_entity_poly.pdbx_strand_id
1 'polypeptide(L)'
;MERGSLNAPNANSVKDKGKSEDLKGKASCSAEVIVDQCVDVMFICSEWGSSKGGLSTFNRELAVNLAKYWKERIRVHCFVCQSTEEERQDASSNGIQLMTAQRPPGSSDPLEWIRFPPSELPNPDIVVGHGRQFGGAAYSIRRMTGCKWIHFVHVFCEDLGKHKLECSVTADAIADNEAKNKRELELCKASDAVVAVGSLLQRKYQRSLPDFKVEVITPGIFEKYVNPTARKSNKLESSEDEFRVFMFGRGSFEDFELKGYDIIGKAVALLERKFELTFVGAPQDQQRKIEKWFLEETKITRNQLTIRGFCNYEEVREMFRQADVVVMPSRTEGFGLVALEAISAGVPVLVSRECGIAKALQTVDGGMAVVIHSALPEEWAKKIKELSQQTPDERYASALHLRGNYGKRYHWKEECEKFMKMILQLAPSPTPKETVFTEKAPCSSNDKEQTQRKEFFTGTGDLPHSGSEVGERDGREESESTPDPDTSDKTAEQTRERRTGGQGEDQDTSNKREKTKGDKKKFQAAALDTSSETRGQTQGDKGVVQAAGTATYVSTKRAQRNRKEVWTATGPNTSLKSKTIDGNKQTKSVQDSGTAPCDSTEEELKHKKEVSAAKCRAVEGDTSVSKDNRELNQLHSAEGVSDVTEMKSTLPPRFPGDSRDATGRTPLMNAALNGNVLAVKSIMKRGADPSLMSNTGWNTLHYAAAGGDTNVISLIQTHLPIIDSKTTEGITPLMIAAANGKLHAVKWFLEKGATVTCESKRGWNTLHHAAQRGDTDIISLIYTHLPNIESKTGEGSTPLMVAALYGKLHAVKWFLEKGATVTCEDKIGWNTLHHAAQHGDKTREDGTRYIMPHWAETLIL
;
A
#
# COMPACT_ATOMS: atom_id res chain seq x y z
N MET A 1 -46.12 52.61 33.14
CA MET A 1 -46.29 53.61 34.22
C MET A 1 -44.91 54.07 34.68
N GLU A 2 -44.87 55.24 35.32
CA GLU A 2 -43.72 55.96 35.90
C GLU A 2 -42.87 55.16 36.92
N ARG A 3 -41.65 55.55 37.37
CA ARG A 3 -40.72 56.69 37.08
C ARG A 3 -39.29 56.12 36.84
N GLY A 4 -38.49 56.66 35.91
CA GLY A 4 -37.42 57.65 36.21
C GLY A 4 -36.01 57.04 35.93
N SER A 5 -34.83 57.61 36.26
CA SER A 5 -34.33 59.00 36.45
C SER A 5 -32.93 58.91 37.13
N LEU A 6 -31.79 59.50 36.74
CA LEU A 6 -31.29 60.32 35.60
C LEU A 6 -29.86 59.75 35.22
N ASN A 7 -28.78 60.39 34.73
CA ASN A 7 -28.39 61.76 34.35
C ASN A 7 -27.16 61.75 33.38
N ALA A 8 -26.67 62.90 32.90
CA ALA A 8 -25.40 63.09 32.14
C ALA A 8 -24.72 64.44 32.51
N PRO A 9 -23.44 64.76 32.12
CA PRO A 9 -23.15 65.22 30.74
C PRO A 9 -21.72 64.97 30.15
N ASN A 10 -21.70 64.63 28.85
CA ASN A 10 -20.96 65.25 27.71
C ASN A 10 -19.61 66.01 27.88
N ALA A 11 -18.62 65.74 27.00
CA ALA A 11 -17.98 66.68 26.04
C ALA A 11 -16.49 66.36 25.66
N ASN A 12 -16.12 66.64 24.40
CA ASN A 12 -14.75 66.53 23.85
C ASN A 12 -14.01 67.88 23.82
N SER A 13 -12.67 67.87 23.79
CA SER A 13 -11.92 68.79 22.91
C SER A 13 -10.49 68.32 22.60
N VAL A 14 -10.11 68.31 21.32
CA VAL A 14 -8.71 68.17 20.86
C VAL A 14 -8.11 69.56 20.68
N LYS A 15 -6.82 69.75 21.05
CA LYS A 15 -5.97 70.84 20.54
C LYS A 15 -4.54 70.34 20.26
N ASP A 16 -3.85 71.07 19.41
CA ASP A 16 -2.63 70.71 18.67
C ASP A 16 -1.55 71.79 18.87
N LYS A 17 -0.30 71.50 18.44
CA LYS A 17 0.87 72.41 18.22
C LYS A 17 1.74 72.80 19.43
N GLY A 18 2.72 71.94 19.72
CA GLY A 18 4.09 72.06 19.18
C GLY A 18 4.96 73.29 19.51
N LYS A 19 6.06 73.04 20.25
CA LYS A 19 7.38 73.73 20.38
C LYS A 19 8.05 73.18 21.67
N SER A 20 9.36 73.02 21.82
CA SER A 20 10.53 73.03 20.92
C SER A 20 11.68 72.25 21.60
N GLU A 21 12.91 72.35 21.09
CA GLU A 21 14.17 71.90 21.74
C GLU A 21 14.32 72.46 23.19
N ASP A 22 15.15 71.91 24.10
CA ASP A 22 16.47 71.32 23.83
C ASP A 22 17.08 70.35 24.91
N LEU A 23 18.07 69.57 24.46
CA LEU A 23 19.19 68.84 25.11
C LEU A 23 19.23 68.40 26.61
N LYS A 24 19.68 67.13 26.75
CA LYS A 24 20.61 66.54 27.78
C LYS A 24 20.09 66.22 29.21
N GLY A 25 19.84 64.92 29.43
CA GLY A 25 19.99 64.22 30.71
C GLY A 25 20.38 62.75 30.46
N LYS A 26 21.37 62.20 31.20
CA LYS A 26 21.84 60.82 30.98
C LYS A 26 20.84 59.79 31.52
N ALA A 27 20.37 58.88 30.66
CA ALA A 27 19.77 57.61 31.08
C ALA A 27 20.80 56.48 30.93
N SER A 28 21.00 55.69 31.99
CA SER A 28 21.75 54.44 31.92
C SER A 28 20.87 53.37 31.29
N CYS A 29 21.08 53.07 30.02
CA CYS A 29 20.27 52.06 29.31
C CYS A 29 20.72 50.65 29.69
N SER A 30 20.13 50.08 30.75
CA SER A 30 20.09 48.63 30.96
C SER A 30 19.05 48.03 30.02
N ALA A 31 19.41 47.90 28.74
CA ALA A 31 18.57 47.20 27.77
C ALA A 31 18.49 45.71 28.15
N GLU A 32 17.31 45.24 28.54
CA GLU A 32 17.05 43.80 28.63
C GLU A 32 17.22 43.21 27.23
N VAL A 33 18.27 42.39 27.06
CA VAL A 33 18.43 41.59 25.85
C VAL A 33 17.41 40.46 25.92
N ILE A 34 16.21 40.72 25.43
CA ILE A 34 15.21 39.69 25.16
C ILE A 34 15.79 38.80 24.07
N VAL A 35 16.38 37.68 24.48
CA VAL A 35 16.74 36.58 23.58
C VAL A 35 15.43 35.96 23.11
N ASP A 36 14.97 36.34 21.91
CA ASP A 36 13.71 35.85 21.34
C ASP A 36 13.88 34.36 20.98
N GLN A 37 13.60 33.50 21.95
CA GLN A 37 13.86 32.06 21.88
C GLN A 37 12.89 31.40 20.90
N CYS A 38 13.35 31.24 19.68
CA CYS A 38 12.67 30.50 18.62
C CYS A 38 12.57 29.01 18.99
N VAL A 39 11.35 28.48 19.09
CA VAL A 39 11.05 27.10 19.52
C VAL A 39 11.09 26.13 18.34
N ASP A 40 11.82 25.03 18.44
CA ASP A 40 11.87 23.98 17.40
C ASP A 40 10.70 22.99 17.59
N VAL A 41 9.80 22.95 16.60
CA VAL A 41 8.60 22.09 16.58
C VAL A 41 8.70 21.09 15.43
N MET A 42 8.71 19.79 15.75
CA MET A 42 8.86 18.72 14.77
C MET A 42 7.60 17.88 14.64
N PHE A 43 6.97 17.93 13.47
CA PHE A 43 5.85 17.07 13.10
C PHE A 43 6.35 15.74 12.52
N ILE A 44 5.74 14.62 12.89
CA ILE A 44 6.02 13.31 12.29
C ILE A 44 4.93 12.98 11.26
N CYS A 45 5.33 12.64 10.03
CA CYS A 45 4.42 12.39 8.91
C CYS A 45 4.83 11.15 8.08
N SER A 46 3.91 10.61 7.29
CA SER A 46 4.18 9.49 6.36
C SER A 46 4.64 9.92 4.95
N GLU A 47 4.66 11.23 4.69
CA GLU A 47 4.86 11.92 3.41
C GLU A 47 4.70 13.43 3.67
N TRP A 48 4.98 14.27 2.67
CA TRP A 48 4.58 15.68 2.68
C TRP A 48 3.38 15.97 1.76
N GLY A 49 3.31 15.33 0.60
CA GLY A 49 2.38 15.62 -0.51
C GLY A 49 0.89 15.37 -0.30
N SER A 50 0.43 15.09 0.94
CA SER A 50 -1.00 15.02 1.29
C SER A 50 -1.83 13.99 0.49
N SER A 51 -1.20 12.92 0.00
CA SER A 51 -1.80 11.89 -0.88
C SER A 51 -2.50 10.74 -0.14
N LYS A 52 -2.04 10.40 1.07
CA LYS A 52 -2.52 9.27 1.90
C LYS A 52 -3.79 9.60 2.70
N GLY A 53 -4.44 10.73 2.36
CA GLY A 53 -5.72 11.20 2.87
C GLY A 53 -5.60 12.03 4.16
N GLY A 54 -6.74 12.20 4.84
CA GLY A 54 -6.93 13.24 5.87
C GLY A 54 -5.88 13.37 6.98
N LEU A 55 -5.17 12.28 7.35
CA LEU A 55 -4.11 12.33 8.35
C LEU A 55 -2.93 13.20 7.88
N SER A 56 -2.42 12.96 6.66
CA SER A 56 -1.33 13.76 6.09
C SER A 56 -1.83 15.13 5.62
N THR A 57 -3.08 15.24 5.15
CA THR A 57 -3.71 16.53 4.85
C THR A 57 -3.75 17.45 6.06
N PHE A 58 -4.29 17.00 7.20
CA PHE A 58 -4.34 17.84 8.41
C PHE A 58 -2.95 18.22 8.91
N ASN A 59 -2.02 17.26 8.94
CA ASN A 59 -0.66 17.47 9.41
C ASN A 59 0.04 18.56 8.58
N ARG A 60 0.02 18.44 7.23
CA ARG A 60 0.55 19.45 6.32
C ARG A 60 -0.10 20.83 6.54
N GLU A 61 -1.43 20.91 6.55
CA GLU A 61 -2.11 22.21 6.66
C GLU A 61 -1.91 22.87 8.04
N LEU A 62 -1.81 22.09 9.12
CA LEU A 62 -1.45 22.60 10.45
C LEU A 62 -0.01 23.12 10.47
N ALA A 63 0.96 22.35 9.97
CA ALA A 63 2.36 22.76 9.90
C ALA A 63 2.55 24.04 9.06
N VAL A 64 1.95 24.10 7.86
CA VAL A 64 1.99 25.28 6.96
C VAL A 64 1.41 26.51 7.63
N ASN A 65 0.21 26.42 8.24
CA ASN A 65 -0.39 27.58 8.88
C ASN A 65 0.36 28.00 10.16
N LEU A 66 0.92 27.05 10.92
CA LEU A 66 1.71 27.36 12.09
C LEU A 66 2.98 28.14 11.72
N ALA A 67 3.74 27.66 10.72
CA ALA A 67 4.90 28.37 10.16
C ALA A 67 4.51 29.76 9.62
N LYS A 68 3.47 29.84 8.78
CA LYS A 68 2.92 31.08 8.19
C LYS A 68 2.59 32.16 9.22
N TYR A 69 1.97 31.80 10.35
CA TYR A 69 1.52 32.78 11.35
C TYR A 69 2.54 33.03 12.48
N TRP A 70 3.53 32.16 12.69
CA TRP A 70 4.44 32.23 13.86
C TRP A 70 5.95 32.12 13.53
N LYS A 71 6.35 32.19 12.26
CA LYS A 71 7.75 32.15 11.73
C LYS A 71 8.85 32.89 12.53
N GLU A 72 8.52 33.90 13.31
CA GLU A 72 9.48 34.68 14.11
C GLU A 72 9.77 34.01 15.47
N ARG A 73 8.87 33.15 15.95
CA ARG A 73 8.94 32.47 17.26
C ARG A 73 9.07 30.95 17.20
N ILE A 74 8.96 30.35 16.01
CA ILE A 74 9.15 28.91 15.84
C ILE A 74 9.95 28.58 14.58
N ARG A 75 10.63 27.43 14.61
CA ARG A 75 11.04 26.67 13.43
C ARG A 75 10.17 25.43 13.33
N VAL A 76 9.63 25.16 12.14
CA VAL A 76 8.79 23.99 11.87
C VAL A 76 9.55 22.98 11.04
N HIS A 77 9.73 21.80 11.61
CA HIS A 77 10.35 20.64 10.98
C HIS A 77 9.28 19.59 10.67
N CYS A 78 9.44 18.85 9.59
CA CYS A 78 8.60 17.69 9.26
C CYS A 78 9.49 16.48 9.03
N PHE A 79 9.45 15.50 9.93
CA PHE A 79 10.19 14.25 9.80
C PHE A 79 9.31 13.19 9.13
N VAL A 80 9.74 12.71 7.95
CA VAL A 80 8.92 11.90 7.05
C VAL A 80 9.63 10.64 6.58
N CYS A 81 8.85 9.59 6.36
CA CYS A 81 9.36 8.29 5.88
C CYS A 81 10.17 8.40 4.58
N GLN A 82 9.67 9.19 3.63
CA GLN A 82 10.20 9.39 2.28
C GLN A 82 9.78 10.80 1.81
N SER A 83 10.57 11.44 0.94
CA SER A 83 10.20 12.70 0.27
C SER A 83 10.91 12.89 -1.07
N THR A 84 10.23 13.47 -2.06
CA THR A 84 10.85 13.88 -3.35
C THR A 84 11.59 15.22 -3.24
N GLU A 85 12.18 15.71 -4.34
CA GLU A 85 12.77 17.06 -4.40
C GLU A 85 11.67 18.13 -4.46
N GLU A 86 10.60 17.87 -5.20
CA GLU A 86 9.43 18.75 -5.32
C GLU A 86 8.73 18.92 -3.97
N GLU A 87 8.60 17.84 -3.19
CA GLU A 87 8.09 17.91 -1.81
C GLU A 87 8.99 18.73 -0.89
N ARG A 88 10.32 18.57 -0.99
CA ARG A 88 11.29 19.36 -0.20
C ARG A 88 11.28 20.84 -0.58
N GLN A 89 11.11 21.14 -1.87
CA GLN A 89 10.99 22.52 -2.37
C GLN A 89 9.65 23.16 -1.98
N ASP A 90 8.52 22.44 -2.05
CA ASP A 90 7.22 22.94 -1.58
C ASP A 90 7.25 23.20 -0.07
N ALA A 91 7.74 22.26 0.75
CA ALA A 91 7.91 22.46 2.19
C ALA A 91 8.78 23.70 2.49
N SER A 92 9.93 23.82 1.83
CA SER A 92 10.84 24.97 1.98
C SER A 92 10.16 26.29 1.59
N SER A 93 9.34 26.31 0.54
CA SER A 93 8.58 27.51 0.13
C SER A 93 7.49 27.93 1.13
N ASN A 94 7.03 27.00 1.98
CA ASN A 94 6.12 27.26 3.10
C ASN A 94 6.87 27.53 4.43
N GLY A 95 8.21 27.63 4.41
CA GLY A 95 9.03 27.90 5.60
C GLY A 95 9.25 26.69 6.51
N ILE A 96 9.20 25.47 5.95
CA ILE A 96 9.26 24.21 6.69
C ILE A 96 10.47 23.38 6.24
N GLN A 97 11.26 22.91 7.20
CA GLN A 97 12.36 22.00 6.93
C GLN A 97 11.86 20.55 6.87
N LEU A 98 11.85 19.96 5.66
CA LEU A 98 11.44 18.58 5.44
C LEU A 98 12.66 17.64 5.57
N MET A 99 12.55 16.64 6.45
CA MET A 99 13.63 15.74 6.82
C MET A 99 13.23 14.29 6.58
N THR A 100 14.07 13.52 5.89
CA THR A 100 13.74 12.15 5.49
C THR A 100 14.35 11.11 6.45
N ALA A 101 13.58 10.09 6.83
CA ALA A 101 14.08 8.95 7.59
C ALA A 101 15.01 8.07 6.75
N GLN A 102 16.07 7.57 7.37
CA GLN A 102 16.95 6.58 6.74
C GLN A 102 16.36 5.17 6.91
N ARG A 103 16.46 4.31 5.90
CA ARG A 103 15.99 2.92 5.99
C ARG A 103 16.94 2.10 6.87
N PRO A 104 16.51 1.58 8.03
CA PRO A 104 17.34 0.70 8.84
C PRO A 104 17.50 -0.67 8.16
N PRO A 105 18.64 -1.37 8.34
CA PRO A 105 18.87 -2.70 7.77
C PRO A 105 17.74 -3.69 8.08
N GLY A 106 17.38 -4.52 7.10
CA GLY A 106 16.30 -5.50 7.22
C GLY A 106 14.87 -4.94 7.15
N SER A 107 14.65 -3.64 7.35
CA SER A 107 13.30 -3.06 7.28
C SER A 107 12.81 -2.83 5.85
N SER A 108 11.56 -3.25 5.60
CA SER A 108 10.79 -2.98 4.39
C SER A 108 9.62 -2.01 4.61
N ASP A 109 9.23 -1.71 5.85
CA ASP A 109 8.12 -0.80 6.18
C ASP A 109 8.63 0.63 6.44
N PRO A 110 8.29 1.63 5.59
CA PRO A 110 8.68 3.03 5.81
C PRO A 110 8.19 3.65 7.12
N LEU A 111 7.13 3.10 7.75
CA LEU A 111 6.63 3.56 9.05
C LEU A 111 7.53 3.15 10.22
N GLU A 112 8.34 2.10 10.07
CA GLU A 112 9.37 1.78 11.06
C GLU A 112 10.58 2.71 10.94
N TRP A 113 10.87 3.27 9.76
CA TRP A 113 12.08 4.09 9.54
C TRP A 113 12.06 5.36 10.40
N ILE A 114 10.89 6.00 10.53
CA ILE A 114 10.69 7.18 11.41
C ILE A 114 10.81 6.88 12.91
N ARG A 115 10.95 5.61 13.33
CA ARG A 115 11.20 5.23 14.73
C ARG A 115 12.69 5.25 15.09
N PHE A 116 13.56 5.31 14.07
CA PHE A 116 15.01 5.37 14.16
C PHE A 116 15.50 6.71 13.56
N PRO A 117 15.40 7.82 14.32
CA PRO A 117 15.86 9.12 13.86
C PRO A 117 17.38 9.09 13.60
N PRO A 118 17.86 9.73 12.51
CA PRO A 118 19.29 9.82 12.23
C PRO A 118 20.01 10.72 13.24
N SER A 119 21.32 10.54 13.41
CA SER A 119 22.16 11.37 14.29
C SER A 119 22.20 12.85 13.91
N GLU A 120 21.85 13.17 12.66
CA GLU A 120 21.80 14.53 12.11
C GLU A 120 20.43 15.21 12.33
N LEU A 121 19.48 14.53 12.99
CA LEU A 121 18.17 15.11 13.31
C LEU A 121 18.34 16.18 14.40
N PRO A 122 17.87 17.44 14.19
CA PRO A 122 17.92 18.47 15.21
C PRO A 122 17.08 18.05 16.42
N ASN A 123 17.57 18.30 17.63
CA ASN A 123 16.79 18.11 18.85
C ASN A 123 15.66 19.16 18.89
N PRO A 124 14.37 18.78 18.78
CA PRO A 124 13.28 19.74 18.87
C PRO A 124 12.99 20.08 20.34
N ASP A 125 12.38 21.23 20.61
CA ASP A 125 11.75 21.47 21.92
C ASP A 125 10.46 20.65 22.05
N ILE A 126 9.70 20.56 20.94
CA ILE A 126 8.40 19.86 20.85
C ILE A 126 8.40 18.87 19.69
N VAL A 127 8.07 17.60 19.96
CA VAL A 127 7.66 16.62 18.94
C VAL A 127 6.14 16.48 18.89
N VAL A 128 5.58 16.46 17.68
CA VAL A 128 4.15 16.35 17.42
C VAL A 128 3.86 15.01 16.74
N GLY A 129 3.24 14.09 17.48
CA GLY A 129 2.78 12.80 16.98
C GLY A 129 1.29 12.84 16.63
N HIS A 130 0.89 12.12 15.57
CA HIS A 130 -0.53 11.98 15.20
C HIS A 130 -0.95 10.50 15.17
N GLY A 131 -1.84 10.14 16.10
CA GLY A 131 -2.46 8.82 16.18
C GLY A 131 -1.49 7.65 16.38
N ARG A 132 -2.05 6.44 16.44
CA ARG A 132 -1.33 5.15 16.47
C ARG A 132 -0.22 5.01 15.43
N GLN A 133 -0.34 5.69 14.30
CA GLN A 133 0.60 5.59 13.18
C GLN A 133 1.94 6.29 13.47
N PHE A 134 1.95 7.41 14.20
CA PHE A 134 3.18 8.17 14.49
C PHE A 134 3.47 8.34 15.98
N GLY A 135 2.51 8.09 16.88
CA GLY A 135 2.71 8.21 18.33
C GLY A 135 3.83 7.31 18.86
N GLY A 136 4.04 6.13 18.28
CA GLY A 136 5.17 5.26 18.61
C GLY A 136 6.54 5.86 18.22
N ALA A 137 6.61 6.59 17.11
CA ALA A 137 7.82 7.33 16.70
C ALA A 137 8.03 8.58 17.56
N ALA A 138 6.95 9.31 17.90
CA ALA A 138 7.03 10.47 18.78
C ALA A 138 7.48 10.10 20.19
N TYR A 139 7.01 8.96 20.73
CA TYR A 139 7.50 8.39 21.98
C TYR A 139 9.00 8.07 21.89
N SER A 140 9.48 7.45 20.80
CA SER A 140 10.91 7.19 20.57
C SER A 140 11.74 8.48 20.57
N ILE A 141 11.35 9.49 19.78
CA ILE A 141 12.08 10.77 19.68
C ILE A 141 12.12 11.47 21.04
N ARG A 142 10.97 11.60 21.72
CA ARG A 142 10.87 12.12 23.10
C ARG A 142 11.80 11.37 24.07
N ARG A 143 11.88 10.04 23.95
CA ARG A 143 12.73 9.18 24.79
C ARG A 143 14.23 9.31 24.52
N MET A 144 14.64 9.76 23.34
CA MET A 144 16.03 9.97 22.94
C MET A 144 16.52 11.40 23.17
N THR A 145 15.71 12.41 22.84
CA THR A 145 16.17 13.81 22.83
C THR A 145 15.77 14.62 24.06
N GLY A 146 14.84 14.11 24.88
CA GLY A 146 14.32 14.78 26.08
C GLY A 146 13.26 15.86 25.81
N CYS A 147 12.85 16.04 24.56
CA CYS A 147 11.83 17.00 24.13
C CYS A 147 10.44 16.71 24.73
N LYS A 148 9.50 17.66 24.58
CA LYS A 148 8.09 17.45 24.96
C LYS A 148 7.28 16.88 23.82
N TRP A 149 6.31 16.02 24.14
CA TRP A 149 5.47 15.35 23.14
C TRP A 149 4.02 15.80 23.23
N ILE A 150 3.52 16.42 22.16
CA ILE A 150 2.09 16.66 21.95
C ILE A 150 1.52 15.55 21.05
N HIS A 151 0.48 14.86 21.52
CA HIS A 151 -0.18 13.77 20.77
C HIS A 151 -1.55 14.18 20.23
N PHE A 152 -1.73 14.04 18.92
CA PHE A 152 -2.98 14.37 18.23
C PHE A 152 -3.84 13.13 17.98
N VAL A 153 -5.09 13.17 18.47
CA VAL A 153 -6.10 12.13 18.25
C VAL A 153 -7.02 12.48 17.08
N HIS A 154 -7.07 11.59 16.08
CA HIS A 154 -7.73 11.80 14.77
C HIS A 154 -9.01 10.98 14.54
N VAL A 155 -9.19 9.90 15.30
CA VAL A 155 -10.35 9.01 15.26
C VAL A 155 -10.60 8.45 16.67
N PHE A 156 -11.80 7.98 16.97
CA PHE A 156 -12.09 7.17 18.17
C PHE A 156 -12.44 5.76 17.69
N CYS A 157 -11.57 4.78 17.96
CA CYS A 157 -11.56 3.52 17.20
C CYS A 157 -12.78 2.64 17.51
N GLU A 158 -13.22 2.59 18.78
CA GLU A 158 -14.43 1.85 19.20
C GLU A 158 -15.69 2.25 18.40
N ASP A 159 -15.82 3.51 17.99
CA ASP A 159 -16.95 3.93 17.15
C ASP A 159 -16.82 3.42 15.72
N LEU A 160 -15.60 3.37 15.16
CA LEU A 160 -15.38 2.81 13.82
C LEU A 160 -15.70 1.31 13.80
N GLY A 161 -15.35 0.58 14.86
CA GLY A 161 -15.59 -0.86 14.97
C GLY A 161 -17.06 -1.27 14.85
N LYS A 162 -17.98 -0.43 15.34
CA LYS A 162 -19.44 -0.65 15.28
C LYS A 162 -20.03 -0.67 13.87
N HIS A 163 -19.29 -0.17 12.88
CA HIS A 163 -19.77 -0.01 11.50
C HIS A 163 -18.76 -0.50 10.44
N LYS A 164 -17.64 -1.10 10.87
CA LYS A 164 -16.72 -1.78 9.96
C LYS A 164 -17.25 -3.18 9.66
N LEU A 165 -17.28 -3.54 8.38
CA LEU A 165 -17.61 -4.91 7.97
C LEU A 165 -16.45 -5.86 8.35
N GLU A 166 -16.77 -7.12 8.65
CA GLU A 166 -15.79 -8.18 8.92
C GLU A 166 -14.81 -8.33 7.74
N CYS A 167 -13.61 -7.77 7.86
CA CYS A 167 -12.60 -7.85 6.78
C CYS A 167 -11.97 -9.24 6.65
N SER A 168 -12.07 -10.06 7.69
CA SER A 168 -11.82 -11.50 7.68
C SER A 168 -12.76 -12.17 8.69
N VAL A 169 -12.91 -13.49 8.61
CA VAL A 169 -13.70 -14.27 9.58
C VAL A 169 -12.97 -14.43 10.93
N THR A 170 -11.74 -13.91 11.04
CA THR A 170 -10.87 -14.05 12.21
C THR A 170 -10.78 -12.77 13.04
N ALA A 171 -11.37 -11.69 12.55
CA ALA A 171 -11.23 -10.35 13.08
C ALA A 171 -12.61 -9.76 13.38
N ASP A 172 -13.05 -9.93 14.63
CA ASP A 172 -14.16 -9.16 15.19
C ASP A 172 -13.81 -7.67 15.07
N ALA A 173 -14.49 -6.97 14.17
CA ALA A 173 -14.22 -5.57 13.88
C ALA A 173 -14.44 -4.65 15.09
N ILE A 174 -15.23 -5.06 16.09
CA ILE A 174 -15.42 -4.33 17.35
C ILE A 174 -14.20 -4.55 18.24
N ALA A 175 -13.90 -5.80 18.63
CA ALA A 175 -12.78 -6.13 19.52
C ALA A 175 -11.43 -5.68 18.94
N ASP A 176 -11.23 -5.82 17.63
CA ASP A 176 -10.02 -5.41 16.94
C ASP A 176 -9.88 -3.87 16.90
N ASN A 177 -11.00 -3.12 16.99
CA ASN A 177 -10.97 -1.67 17.14
C ASN A 177 -10.97 -1.18 18.60
N GLU A 178 -11.46 -1.96 19.56
CA GLU A 178 -11.24 -1.75 21.00
C GLU A 178 -9.75 -1.88 21.33
N ALA A 179 -9.09 -2.94 20.86
CA ALA A 179 -7.64 -3.13 21.01
C ALA A 179 -6.82 -2.00 20.35
N LYS A 180 -7.33 -1.43 19.24
CA LYS A 180 -6.78 -0.20 18.64
C LYS A 180 -7.04 1.02 19.54
N ASN A 181 -8.23 1.18 20.11
CA ASN A 181 -8.55 2.32 20.98
C ASN A 181 -7.69 2.32 22.26
N LYS A 182 -7.50 1.14 22.87
CA LYS A 182 -6.63 0.95 24.05
C LYS A 182 -5.20 1.45 23.79
N ARG A 183 -4.59 1.05 22.67
CA ARG A 183 -3.22 1.51 22.28
C ARG A 183 -3.16 3.02 22.05
N GLU A 184 -4.22 3.62 21.51
CA GLU A 184 -4.29 5.08 21.34
C GLU A 184 -4.40 5.81 22.70
N LEU A 185 -5.15 5.26 23.65
CA LEU A 185 -5.25 5.77 25.02
C LEU A 185 -3.94 5.58 25.82
N GLU A 186 -3.19 4.51 25.56
CA GLU A 186 -1.84 4.30 26.10
C GLU A 186 -0.86 5.37 25.59
N LEU A 187 -0.89 5.69 24.29
CA LEU A 187 -0.11 6.79 23.70
C LEU A 187 -0.51 8.15 24.30
N CYS A 188 -1.82 8.42 24.43
CA CYS A 188 -2.31 9.65 25.06
C CYS A 188 -1.76 9.81 26.49
N LYS A 189 -1.82 8.76 27.31
CA LYS A 189 -1.33 8.76 28.70
C LYS A 189 0.18 8.90 28.83
N ALA A 190 0.94 8.55 27.79
CA ALA A 190 2.39 8.69 27.75
C ALA A 190 2.86 10.07 27.25
N SER A 191 2.00 10.85 26.60
CA SER A 191 2.30 12.19 26.05
C SER A 191 2.29 13.30 27.12
N ASP A 192 2.93 14.44 26.83
CA ASP A 192 2.89 15.63 27.70
C ASP A 192 1.60 16.45 27.53
N ALA A 193 0.94 16.37 26.37
CA ALA A 193 -0.39 16.93 26.13
C ALA A 193 -1.15 16.20 25.00
N VAL A 194 -2.48 16.13 25.12
CA VAL A 194 -3.38 15.46 24.17
C VAL A 194 -4.27 16.48 23.46
N VAL A 195 -4.26 16.51 22.13
CA VAL A 195 -5.04 17.44 21.30
C VAL A 195 -5.97 16.66 20.36
N ALA A 196 -7.26 16.96 20.40
CA ALA A 196 -8.24 16.34 19.53
C ALA A 196 -8.55 17.20 18.29
N VAL A 197 -8.67 16.55 17.13
CA VAL A 197 -9.09 17.20 15.88
C VAL A 197 -10.62 17.39 15.90
N GLY A 198 -11.04 18.56 16.34
CA GLY A 198 -12.45 18.95 16.46
C GLY A 198 -13.17 18.45 17.73
N SER A 199 -14.25 19.16 18.08
CA SER A 199 -14.92 19.00 19.38
C SER A 199 -15.68 17.68 19.59
N LEU A 200 -15.94 16.90 18.52
CA LEU A 200 -16.53 15.57 18.65
C LEU A 200 -15.54 14.58 19.28
N LEU A 201 -14.30 14.56 18.79
CA LEU A 201 -13.24 13.72 19.34
C LEU A 201 -12.82 14.19 20.74
N GLN A 202 -12.72 15.51 20.96
CA GLN A 202 -12.38 16.06 22.27
C GLN A 202 -13.32 15.52 23.37
N ARG A 203 -14.63 15.54 23.13
CA ARG A 203 -15.64 15.01 24.06
C ARG A 203 -15.54 13.50 24.31
N LYS A 204 -15.03 12.72 23.35
CA LYS A 204 -14.86 11.27 23.50
C LYS A 204 -13.62 10.98 24.33
N TYR A 205 -12.46 11.50 23.92
CA TYR A 205 -11.20 11.33 24.64
C TYR A 205 -11.22 11.94 26.06
N GLN A 206 -11.87 13.09 26.27
CA GLN A 206 -12.01 13.70 27.60
C GLN A 206 -12.81 12.83 28.59
N ARG A 207 -13.66 11.92 28.11
CA ARG A 207 -14.37 10.93 28.95
C ARG A 207 -13.51 9.70 29.23
N SER A 208 -12.71 9.27 28.25
CA SER A 208 -11.77 8.13 28.40
C SER A 208 -10.50 8.49 29.19
N LEU A 209 -10.21 9.78 29.35
CA LEU A 209 -9.03 10.34 30.01
C LEU A 209 -9.46 11.46 30.97
N PRO A 210 -10.15 11.16 32.09
CA PRO A 210 -10.69 12.18 33.00
C PRO A 210 -9.60 13.05 33.64
N ASP A 211 -8.41 12.48 33.87
CA ASP A 211 -7.28 13.15 34.53
C ASP A 211 -6.45 14.04 33.58
N PHE A 212 -6.72 13.97 32.27
CA PHE A 212 -6.03 14.76 31.24
C PHE A 212 -6.94 15.86 30.72
N LYS A 213 -6.43 17.08 30.60
CA LYS A 213 -7.10 18.12 29.81
C LYS A 213 -6.93 17.78 28.33
N VAL A 214 -7.99 17.29 27.68
CA VAL A 214 -7.99 17.04 26.24
C VAL A 214 -8.36 18.33 25.52
N GLU A 215 -7.37 18.91 24.84
CA GLU A 215 -7.48 20.18 24.14
C GLU A 215 -8.09 19.97 22.74
N VAL A 216 -8.45 21.06 22.05
CA VAL A 216 -9.08 20.99 20.72
C VAL A 216 -8.51 22.00 19.74
N ILE A 217 -8.16 21.48 18.55
CA ILE A 217 -7.87 22.26 17.35
C ILE A 217 -8.92 21.89 16.32
N THR A 218 -9.62 22.88 15.76
CA THR A 218 -10.60 22.64 14.68
C THR A 218 -9.98 23.07 13.34
N PRO A 219 -9.83 22.18 12.35
CA PRO A 219 -9.21 22.52 11.07
C PRO A 219 -9.93 23.68 10.37
N GLY A 220 -9.16 24.68 9.92
CA GLY A 220 -9.67 25.83 9.15
C GLY A 220 -9.77 25.57 7.65
N ILE A 221 -10.19 26.57 6.88
CA ILE A 221 -10.29 26.50 5.41
C ILE A 221 -8.92 26.18 4.79
N PHE A 222 -8.91 25.29 3.80
CA PHE A 222 -7.72 24.85 3.09
C PHE A 222 -7.49 25.73 1.84
N GLU A 223 -6.59 26.71 1.96
CA GLU A 223 -6.32 27.73 0.93
C GLU A 223 -6.00 27.13 -0.45
N LYS A 224 -5.34 25.96 -0.49
CA LYS A 224 -5.00 25.25 -1.75
C LYS A 224 -6.21 24.85 -2.61
N TYR A 225 -7.42 24.79 -2.03
CA TYR A 225 -8.66 24.56 -2.77
C TYR A 225 -9.42 25.85 -3.12
N VAL A 226 -9.06 27.00 -2.54
CA VAL A 226 -9.72 28.29 -2.79
C VAL A 226 -9.36 28.79 -4.20
N ASN A 227 -10.22 28.47 -5.18
CA ASN A 227 -10.03 28.94 -6.56
C ASN A 227 -10.32 30.45 -6.69
N PRO A 228 -9.37 31.27 -7.21
CA PRO A 228 -9.65 32.64 -7.65
C PRO A 228 -10.38 32.67 -9.01
N THR A 229 -10.24 31.62 -9.81
CA THR A 229 -11.03 31.35 -11.00
C THR A 229 -12.25 30.49 -10.65
N ALA A 230 -13.33 31.15 -10.26
CA ALA A 230 -14.67 30.56 -10.28
C ALA A 230 -15.01 30.01 -11.67
N ARG A 231 -16.07 29.19 -11.79
CA ARG A 231 -16.55 28.62 -13.07
C ARG A 231 -16.61 29.73 -14.14
N LYS A 232 -15.62 29.77 -15.05
CA LYS A 232 -15.84 30.40 -16.35
C LYS A 232 -16.98 29.61 -16.98
N SER A 233 -18.02 30.30 -17.42
CA SER A 233 -19.17 29.73 -18.10
C SER A 233 -18.77 29.27 -19.51
N ASN A 234 -17.89 28.27 -19.59
CA ASN A 234 -17.72 27.47 -20.78
C ASN A 234 -19.08 26.82 -21.03
N LYS A 235 -19.80 27.32 -22.05
CA LYS A 235 -20.94 26.64 -22.67
C LYS A 235 -20.45 25.41 -23.44
N LEU A 236 -19.75 24.51 -22.75
CA LEU A 236 -19.32 23.21 -23.25
C LEU A 236 -20.45 22.22 -22.99
N GLU A 237 -21.58 22.47 -23.67
CA GLU A 237 -22.70 21.53 -23.90
C GLU A 237 -23.00 20.56 -22.74
N SER A 238 -23.10 21.08 -21.52
CA SER A 238 -23.76 20.36 -20.44
C SER A 238 -25.24 20.27 -20.81
N SER A 239 -25.73 19.07 -21.08
CA SER A 239 -27.17 18.80 -21.08
C SER A 239 -27.72 19.25 -19.73
N GLU A 240 -28.74 20.10 -19.74
CA GLU A 240 -29.38 20.61 -18.52
C GLU A 240 -30.11 19.50 -17.72
N ASP A 241 -30.13 18.29 -18.30
CA ASP A 241 -30.63 17.01 -17.79
C ASP A 241 -29.57 16.14 -17.06
N GLU A 242 -28.50 16.70 -16.49
CA GLU A 242 -27.55 15.94 -15.64
C GLU A 242 -27.24 16.66 -14.31
N PHE A 243 -27.12 15.91 -13.21
CA PHE A 243 -26.79 16.42 -11.88
C PHE A 243 -25.77 15.51 -11.18
N ARG A 244 -24.59 16.04 -10.87
CA ARG A 244 -23.41 15.24 -10.48
C ARG A 244 -23.21 15.14 -8.97
N VAL A 245 -23.50 13.97 -8.41
CA VAL A 245 -23.24 13.60 -7.02
C VAL A 245 -21.85 12.95 -6.91
N PHE A 246 -20.96 13.54 -6.13
CA PHE A 246 -19.62 12.98 -5.87
C PHE A 246 -19.50 12.47 -4.42
N MET A 247 -18.92 11.29 -4.22
CA MET A 247 -18.40 10.87 -2.93
C MET A 247 -16.93 10.45 -3.02
N PHE A 248 -16.14 10.82 -2.01
CA PHE A 248 -14.72 10.52 -1.92
C PHE A 248 -14.44 9.77 -0.61
N GLY A 249 -13.66 8.69 -0.67
CA GLY A 249 -13.27 7.93 0.51
C GLY A 249 -12.42 6.72 0.18
N ARG A 250 -12.01 5.95 1.20
CA ARG A 250 -11.26 4.71 0.96
C ARG A 250 -12.17 3.64 0.38
N GLY A 251 -11.83 3.09 -0.78
CA GLY A 251 -12.51 1.95 -1.38
C GLY A 251 -12.09 0.59 -0.81
N SER A 252 -11.78 0.51 0.47
CA SER A 252 -11.57 -0.76 1.20
C SER A 252 -12.92 -1.30 1.68
N PHE A 253 -13.28 -2.54 1.34
CA PHE A 253 -14.62 -3.08 1.63
C PHE A 253 -15.02 -3.03 3.13
N GLU A 254 -14.06 -3.17 4.06
CA GLU A 254 -14.32 -3.00 5.50
C GLU A 254 -14.88 -1.61 5.89
N ASP A 255 -14.57 -0.57 5.11
CA ASP A 255 -15.02 0.81 5.33
C ASP A 255 -16.40 1.11 4.69
N PHE A 256 -16.99 0.21 3.89
CA PHE A 256 -18.15 0.58 3.04
C PHE A 256 -19.40 0.94 3.82
N GLU A 257 -19.74 0.16 4.85
CA GLU A 257 -20.84 0.49 5.75
C GLU A 257 -20.50 1.72 6.62
N LEU A 258 -19.30 1.73 7.24
CA LEU A 258 -18.78 2.84 8.05
C LEU A 258 -18.89 4.19 7.32
N LYS A 259 -18.51 4.23 6.04
CA LYS A 259 -18.50 5.44 5.20
C LYS A 259 -19.84 5.74 4.54
N GLY A 260 -20.86 4.89 4.70
CA GLY A 260 -22.22 5.15 4.23
C GLY A 260 -22.40 5.07 2.71
N TYR A 261 -21.50 4.39 2.00
CA TYR A 261 -21.56 4.29 0.53
C TYR A 261 -22.87 3.63 0.06
N ASP A 262 -23.39 2.70 0.85
CA ASP A 262 -24.68 2.05 0.59
C ASP A 262 -25.85 3.03 0.64
N ILE A 263 -25.81 4.00 1.55
CA ILE A 263 -26.87 5.01 1.73
C ILE A 263 -27.00 5.86 0.46
N ILE A 264 -25.88 6.32 -0.11
CA ILE A 264 -25.88 7.17 -1.30
C ILE A 264 -26.16 6.37 -2.58
N GLY A 265 -25.64 5.15 -2.71
CA GLY A 265 -26.00 4.29 -3.85
C GLY A 265 -27.51 4.05 -3.90
N LYS A 266 -28.13 3.73 -2.74
CA LYS A 266 -29.58 3.55 -2.61
C LYS A 266 -30.33 4.87 -2.85
N ALA A 267 -29.80 6.00 -2.36
CA ALA A 267 -30.41 7.31 -2.56
C ALA A 267 -30.44 7.73 -4.03
N VAL A 268 -29.37 7.48 -4.80
CA VAL A 268 -29.33 7.79 -6.24
C VAL A 268 -30.14 6.76 -7.05
N ALA A 269 -30.23 5.50 -6.60
CA ALA A 269 -31.14 4.49 -7.18
C ALA A 269 -32.64 4.84 -7.02
N LEU A 270 -33.00 5.63 -6.00
CA LEU A 270 -34.36 6.17 -5.81
C LEU A 270 -34.64 7.42 -6.69
N LEU A 271 -33.65 7.92 -7.43
CA LEU A 271 -33.76 9.12 -8.24
C LEU A 271 -33.78 8.83 -9.75
N GLU A 272 -34.20 9.83 -10.51
CA GLU A 272 -34.28 9.78 -11.98
C GLU A 272 -32.90 9.56 -12.63
N ARG A 273 -32.90 9.10 -13.88
CA ARG A 273 -31.65 8.80 -14.63
C ARG A 273 -30.67 9.96 -14.77
N LYS A 274 -31.10 11.21 -14.55
CA LYS A 274 -30.24 12.41 -14.57
C LYS A 274 -29.30 12.55 -13.39
N PHE A 275 -29.51 11.79 -12.32
CA PHE A 275 -28.65 11.83 -11.14
C PHE A 275 -27.52 10.80 -11.30
N GLU A 276 -26.30 11.27 -11.53
CA GLU A 276 -25.11 10.44 -11.65
C GLU A 276 -24.26 10.47 -10.39
N LEU A 277 -23.79 9.30 -9.96
CA LEU A 277 -22.95 9.08 -8.80
C LEU A 277 -21.51 8.77 -9.24
N THR A 278 -20.57 9.67 -8.93
CA THR A 278 -19.14 9.37 -9.02
C THR A 278 -18.58 8.99 -7.65
N PHE A 279 -18.13 7.75 -7.52
CA PHE A 279 -17.33 7.27 -6.40
C PHE A 279 -15.83 7.45 -6.70
N VAL A 280 -15.08 8.01 -5.75
CA VAL A 280 -13.64 8.29 -5.88
C VAL A 280 -12.86 7.66 -4.71
N GLY A 281 -11.75 6.99 -5.04
CA GLY A 281 -10.85 6.35 -4.07
C GLY A 281 -10.85 4.81 -4.11
N ALA A 282 -11.19 4.22 -5.25
CA ALA A 282 -11.01 2.78 -5.47
C ALA A 282 -9.51 2.40 -5.42
N PRO A 283 -9.11 1.37 -4.65
CA PRO A 283 -7.76 0.83 -4.72
C PRO A 283 -7.48 0.25 -6.10
N GLN A 284 -6.19 0.15 -6.45
CA GLN A 284 -5.73 -0.34 -7.74
C GLN A 284 -6.35 -1.71 -8.08
N ASP A 285 -6.84 -1.85 -9.31
CA ASP A 285 -7.49 -3.02 -9.88
C ASP A 285 -8.77 -3.52 -9.15
N GLN A 286 -9.31 -2.73 -8.21
CA GLN A 286 -10.56 -3.07 -7.51
C GLN A 286 -11.82 -2.42 -8.11
N GLN A 287 -11.69 -1.51 -9.09
CA GLN A 287 -12.79 -0.71 -9.64
C GLN A 287 -13.99 -1.57 -10.05
N ARG A 288 -13.78 -2.68 -10.77
CA ARG A 288 -14.86 -3.60 -11.19
C ARG A 288 -15.54 -4.34 -10.03
N LYS A 289 -14.83 -4.60 -8.92
CA LYS A 289 -15.42 -5.21 -7.72
C LYS A 289 -16.32 -4.21 -7.00
N ILE A 290 -15.88 -2.95 -6.93
CA ILE A 290 -16.64 -1.85 -6.31
C ILE A 290 -17.86 -1.51 -7.17
N GLU A 291 -17.70 -1.43 -8.49
CA GLU A 291 -18.81 -1.33 -9.46
C GLU A 291 -19.84 -2.44 -9.20
N LYS A 292 -19.41 -3.71 -9.20
CA LYS A 292 -20.28 -4.86 -8.95
C LYS A 292 -21.04 -4.73 -7.61
N TRP A 293 -20.33 -4.41 -6.53
CA TRP A 293 -20.91 -4.23 -5.20
C TRP A 293 -22.00 -3.14 -5.17
N PHE A 294 -21.78 -2.00 -5.83
CA PHE A 294 -22.78 -0.94 -5.90
C PHE A 294 -24.04 -1.41 -6.64
N LEU A 295 -23.88 -2.07 -7.79
CA LEU A 295 -25.02 -2.58 -8.58
C LEU A 295 -25.85 -3.59 -7.77
N GLU A 296 -25.21 -4.48 -7.01
CA GLU A 296 -25.86 -5.53 -6.23
C GLU A 296 -26.50 -5.02 -4.92
N GLU A 297 -25.74 -4.31 -4.07
CA GLU A 297 -26.20 -3.89 -2.73
C GLU A 297 -27.09 -2.64 -2.73
N THR A 298 -27.03 -1.83 -3.78
CA THR A 298 -27.68 -0.51 -3.79
C THR A 298 -28.74 -0.32 -4.87
N LYS A 299 -28.83 -1.26 -5.84
CA LYS A 299 -29.74 -1.22 -7.00
C LYS A 299 -29.56 -0.03 -7.93
N ILE A 300 -28.49 0.76 -7.77
CA ILE A 300 -28.13 1.84 -8.70
C ILE A 300 -27.89 1.24 -10.10
N THR A 301 -28.33 1.92 -11.15
CA THR A 301 -28.09 1.42 -12.52
C THR A 301 -26.69 1.79 -12.99
N ARG A 302 -26.09 0.97 -13.86
CA ARG A 302 -24.74 1.23 -14.41
C ARG A 302 -24.62 2.57 -15.13
N ASN A 303 -25.72 3.10 -15.65
CA ASN A 303 -25.76 4.41 -16.32
C ASN A 303 -25.77 5.60 -15.34
N GLN A 304 -25.86 5.35 -14.02
CA GLN A 304 -25.83 6.36 -12.97
C GLN A 304 -24.59 6.22 -12.08
N LEU A 305 -23.60 5.40 -12.47
CA LEU A 305 -22.47 5.04 -11.60
C LEU A 305 -21.13 5.13 -12.34
N THR A 306 -20.26 6.01 -11.86
CA THR A 306 -18.85 6.09 -12.26
C THR A 306 -17.95 5.73 -11.09
N ILE A 307 -17.01 4.80 -11.28
CA ILE A 307 -16.00 4.42 -10.28
C ILE A 307 -14.62 4.96 -10.71
N ARG A 308 -13.99 5.78 -9.86
CA ARG A 308 -12.63 6.32 -10.05
C ARG A 308 -11.66 5.80 -9.00
N GLY A 309 -10.37 5.73 -9.35
CA GLY A 309 -9.28 5.29 -8.48
C GLY A 309 -9.01 6.25 -7.31
N PHE A 310 -7.93 6.01 -6.58
CA PHE A 310 -7.27 7.07 -5.81
C PHE A 310 -6.76 8.17 -6.75
N CYS A 311 -6.80 9.41 -6.26
CA CYS A 311 -6.46 10.61 -7.01
C CYS A 311 -5.61 11.55 -6.14
N ASN A 312 -4.73 12.31 -6.78
CA ASN A 312 -3.93 13.35 -6.14
C ASN A 312 -4.76 14.62 -5.86
N TYR A 313 -4.16 15.61 -5.18
CA TYR A 313 -4.86 16.82 -4.76
C TYR A 313 -5.35 17.71 -5.93
N GLU A 314 -4.69 17.67 -7.10
CA GLU A 314 -5.08 18.42 -8.31
C GLU A 314 -6.28 17.78 -8.99
N GLU A 315 -6.26 16.44 -9.11
CA GLU A 315 -7.39 15.65 -9.61
C GLU A 315 -8.63 15.82 -8.72
N VAL A 316 -8.47 15.82 -7.39
CA VAL A 316 -9.56 16.11 -6.44
C VAL A 316 -10.07 17.55 -6.62
N ARG A 317 -9.17 18.53 -6.74
CA ARG A 317 -9.52 19.94 -6.98
C ARG A 317 -10.24 20.16 -8.32
N GLU A 318 -9.97 19.34 -9.33
CA GLU A 318 -10.67 19.36 -10.61
C GLU A 318 -12.03 18.64 -10.55
N MET A 319 -12.12 17.48 -9.88
CA MET A 319 -13.41 16.82 -9.62
C MET A 319 -14.37 17.70 -8.80
N PHE A 320 -13.86 18.50 -7.86
CA PHE A 320 -14.65 19.53 -7.18
C PHE A 320 -15.22 20.62 -8.12
N ARG A 321 -14.65 20.87 -9.30
CA ARG A 321 -15.27 21.77 -10.30
C ARG A 321 -16.42 21.09 -11.07
N GLN A 322 -16.33 19.76 -11.21
CA GLN A 322 -17.25 18.90 -11.95
C GLN A 322 -18.48 18.47 -11.14
N ALA A 323 -18.39 18.46 -9.80
CA ALA A 323 -19.50 18.11 -8.91
C ALA A 323 -20.57 19.23 -8.82
N ASP A 324 -21.83 18.83 -8.67
CA ASP A 324 -22.92 19.71 -8.19
C ASP A 324 -23.11 19.60 -6.68
N VAL A 325 -22.79 18.44 -6.09
CA VAL A 325 -22.76 18.22 -4.64
C VAL A 325 -21.72 17.17 -4.27
N VAL A 326 -21.00 17.39 -3.17
CA VAL A 326 -20.15 16.38 -2.53
C VAL A 326 -20.85 15.82 -1.29
N VAL A 327 -21.03 14.51 -1.24
CA VAL A 327 -21.77 13.85 -0.16
C VAL A 327 -20.84 13.04 0.75
N MET A 328 -21.04 13.16 2.06
CA MET A 328 -20.27 12.42 3.08
C MET A 328 -21.24 11.73 4.08
N PRO A 329 -21.77 10.55 3.72
CA PRO A 329 -22.86 9.87 4.42
C PRO A 329 -22.41 8.98 5.60
N SER A 330 -21.15 9.10 6.05
CA SER A 330 -20.54 8.19 7.04
C SER A 330 -21.40 8.00 8.30
N ARG A 331 -21.57 6.75 8.72
CA ARG A 331 -22.25 6.37 9.97
C ARG A 331 -21.50 6.91 11.20
N THR A 332 -20.18 7.06 11.10
CA THR A 332 -19.34 7.83 12.03
C THR A 332 -18.04 8.23 11.33
N GLU A 333 -17.43 9.34 11.75
CA GLU A 333 -16.18 9.84 11.18
C GLU A 333 -15.40 10.67 12.23
N GLY A 334 -14.07 10.60 12.20
CA GLY A 334 -13.21 11.32 13.15
C GLY A 334 -13.42 12.84 13.08
N PHE A 335 -13.02 13.43 11.94
CA PHE A 335 -13.43 14.79 11.57
C PHE A 335 -14.23 14.81 10.26
N GLY A 336 -13.71 14.20 9.18
CA GLY A 336 -14.37 14.21 7.86
C GLY A 336 -13.86 15.33 6.97
N LEU A 337 -12.54 15.31 6.70
CA LEU A 337 -11.83 16.39 6.02
C LEU A 337 -12.23 16.55 4.55
N VAL A 338 -12.70 15.49 3.88
CA VAL A 338 -13.32 15.53 2.54
C VAL A 338 -14.41 16.60 2.43
N ALA A 339 -15.27 16.72 3.44
CA ALA A 339 -16.31 17.74 3.45
C ALA A 339 -15.73 19.15 3.65
N LEU A 340 -14.66 19.30 4.42
CA LEU A 340 -13.96 20.57 4.59
C LEU A 340 -13.16 20.97 3.33
N GLU A 341 -12.60 20.02 2.61
CA GLU A 341 -11.94 20.20 1.31
C GLU A 341 -12.95 20.72 0.28
N ALA A 342 -14.14 20.12 0.20
CA ALA A 342 -15.25 20.58 -0.65
C ALA A 342 -15.81 21.95 -0.23
N ILE A 343 -15.99 22.20 1.09
CA ILE A 343 -16.35 23.53 1.61
C ILE A 343 -15.27 24.56 1.23
N SER A 344 -13.99 24.23 1.33
CA SER A 344 -12.87 25.11 0.96
C SER A 344 -12.85 25.43 -0.54
N ALA A 345 -13.15 24.44 -1.38
CA ALA A 345 -13.36 24.62 -2.81
C ALA A 345 -14.58 25.52 -3.15
N GLY A 346 -15.54 25.65 -2.23
CA GLY A 346 -16.80 26.37 -2.45
C GLY A 346 -17.84 25.53 -3.20
N VAL A 347 -17.83 24.21 -2.99
CA VAL A 347 -18.76 23.24 -3.59
C VAL A 347 -19.90 22.94 -2.60
N PRO A 348 -21.15 22.76 -3.04
CA PRO A 348 -22.23 22.31 -2.17
C PRO A 348 -21.88 20.96 -1.52
N VAL A 349 -22.24 20.82 -0.24
CA VAL A 349 -22.00 19.59 0.52
C VAL A 349 -23.28 19.07 1.17
N LEU A 350 -23.35 17.77 1.41
CA LEU A 350 -24.30 17.15 2.35
C LEU A 350 -23.54 16.18 3.25
N VAL A 351 -23.67 16.33 4.57
CA VAL A 351 -22.89 15.57 5.56
C VAL A 351 -23.78 14.87 6.59
N SER A 352 -23.40 13.65 6.96
CA SER A 352 -24.00 12.93 8.10
C SER A 352 -23.73 13.66 9.41
N ARG A 353 -24.76 13.74 10.26
CA ARG A 353 -24.74 14.36 11.60
C ARG A 353 -23.65 13.81 12.53
N GLU A 354 -23.31 12.53 12.38
CA GLU A 354 -22.41 11.81 13.30
C GLU A 354 -20.91 12.07 13.03
N CYS A 355 -20.60 12.89 12.03
CA CYS A 355 -19.23 13.28 11.65
C CYS A 355 -18.72 14.51 12.42
N GLY A 356 -17.42 14.57 12.72
CA GLY A 356 -16.82 15.70 13.46
C GLY A 356 -17.02 17.08 12.80
N ILE A 357 -17.02 17.15 11.46
CA ILE A 357 -17.33 18.36 10.68
C ILE A 357 -18.78 18.80 10.87
N ALA A 358 -19.75 17.89 10.95
CA ALA A 358 -21.14 18.22 11.28
C ALA A 358 -21.27 18.74 12.72
N LYS A 359 -20.39 18.31 13.64
CA LYS A 359 -20.30 18.88 14.99
C LYS A 359 -19.65 20.27 15.02
N ALA A 360 -18.77 20.60 14.08
CA ALA A 360 -18.23 21.96 13.90
C ALA A 360 -19.26 22.91 13.25
N LEU A 361 -19.94 22.44 12.20
CA LEU A 361 -21.00 23.15 11.47
C LEU A 361 -22.18 23.58 12.35
N GLN A 362 -22.45 22.89 13.46
CA GLN A 362 -23.42 23.31 14.50
C GLN A 362 -23.10 24.67 15.14
N THR A 363 -21.91 25.23 14.95
CA THR A 363 -21.55 26.59 15.42
C THR A 363 -21.16 27.54 14.28
N VAL A 364 -21.55 27.20 13.04
CA VAL A 364 -21.34 27.99 11.83
C VAL A 364 -22.71 28.44 11.31
N ASP A 365 -22.86 29.73 11.00
CA ASP A 365 -24.11 30.24 10.44
C ASP A 365 -24.36 29.68 9.02
N GLY A 366 -25.60 29.26 8.77
CA GLY A 366 -25.99 28.40 7.63
C GLY A 366 -25.52 26.93 7.73
N GLY A 367 -24.62 26.58 8.66
CA GLY A 367 -23.96 25.29 8.72
C GLY A 367 -24.87 24.08 8.93
N MET A 368 -26.03 24.27 9.56
CA MET A 368 -27.02 23.19 9.76
C MET A 368 -27.83 22.85 8.50
N ALA A 369 -27.86 23.70 7.47
CA ALA A 369 -28.62 23.45 6.25
C ALA A 369 -28.08 22.25 5.45
N VAL A 370 -26.80 21.91 5.63
CA VAL A 370 -26.10 20.80 4.96
C VAL A 370 -25.98 19.52 5.81
N VAL A 371 -26.52 19.51 7.04
CA VAL A 371 -26.37 18.39 7.99
C VAL A 371 -27.60 17.48 7.98
N ILE A 372 -27.46 16.29 7.39
CA ILE A 372 -28.52 15.28 7.33
C ILE A 372 -28.50 14.43 8.60
N HIS A 373 -29.66 14.34 9.24
CA HIS A 373 -29.86 13.69 10.55
C HIS A 373 -30.30 12.22 10.45
N SER A 374 -30.52 11.71 9.24
CA SER A 374 -31.03 10.38 8.97
C SER A 374 -30.02 9.53 8.21
N ALA A 375 -29.96 8.24 8.50
CA ALA A 375 -29.24 7.25 7.70
C ALA A 375 -30.13 6.61 6.60
N LEU A 376 -31.40 7.00 6.52
CA LEU A 376 -32.36 6.48 5.53
C LEU A 376 -32.05 7.06 4.14
N PRO A 377 -31.83 6.23 3.10
CA PRO A 377 -31.56 6.68 1.72
C PRO A 377 -32.58 7.66 1.16
N GLU A 378 -33.85 7.56 1.59
CA GLU A 378 -34.97 8.37 1.13
C GLU A 378 -34.80 9.85 1.47
N GLU A 379 -34.30 10.17 2.67
CA GLU A 379 -34.04 11.56 3.09
C GLU A 379 -32.79 12.14 2.41
N TRP A 380 -31.80 11.30 2.08
CA TRP A 380 -30.66 11.70 1.25
C TRP A 380 -31.08 11.96 -0.20
N ALA A 381 -31.89 11.07 -0.79
CA ALA A 381 -32.45 11.23 -2.14
C ALA A 381 -33.26 12.52 -2.26
N LYS A 382 -34.13 12.78 -1.28
CA LYS A 382 -34.90 14.01 -1.14
C LYS A 382 -34.01 15.25 -1.07
N LYS A 383 -32.96 15.27 -0.23
CA LYS A 383 -32.03 16.42 -0.13
C LYS A 383 -31.21 16.65 -1.40
N ILE A 384 -30.80 15.57 -2.08
CA ILE A 384 -30.14 15.65 -3.40
C ILE A 384 -31.11 16.23 -4.43
N LYS A 385 -32.39 15.81 -4.43
CA LYS A 385 -33.42 16.33 -5.34
C LYS A 385 -33.76 17.81 -5.05
N GLU A 386 -33.87 18.22 -3.79
CA GLU A 386 -34.04 19.62 -3.40
C GLU A 386 -32.89 20.52 -3.91
N LEU A 387 -31.63 20.07 -3.81
CA LEU A 387 -30.48 20.81 -4.38
C LEU A 387 -30.49 20.88 -5.92
N SER A 388 -31.03 19.86 -6.59
CA SER A 388 -31.15 19.83 -8.06
C SER A 388 -32.24 20.76 -8.62
N GLN A 389 -33.14 21.25 -7.78
CA GLN A 389 -34.17 22.23 -8.15
C GLN A 389 -33.66 23.68 -8.13
N GLN A 390 -32.52 23.92 -7.50
CA GLN A 390 -31.84 25.22 -7.51
C GLN A 390 -31.06 25.41 -8.81
N THR A 391 -30.83 26.66 -9.20
CA THR A 391 -29.86 26.98 -10.25
C THR A 391 -28.42 26.66 -9.80
N PRO A 392 -27.48 26.45 -10.75
CA PRO A 392 -26.06 26.27 -10.41
C PRO A 392 -25.46 27.45 -9.63
N ASP A 393 -25.94 28.67 -9.88
CA ASP A 393 -25.46 29.89 -9.22
C ASP A 393 -25.99 30.02 -7.78
N GLU A 394 -27.25 29.66 -7.51
CA GLU A 394 -27.79 29.60 -6.14
C GLU A 394 -27.06 28.54 -5.29
N ARG A 395 -26.81 27.35 -5.87
CA ARG A 395 -25.98 26.31 -5.24
C ARG A 395 -24.59 26.85 -4.89
N TYR A 396 -23.93 27.50 -5.85
CA TYR A 396 -22.58 28.03 -5.68
C TYR A 396 -22.51 29.19 -4.68
N ALA A 397 -23.45 30.13 -4.73
CA ALA A 397 -23.55 31.23 -3.77
C ALA A 397 -23.77 30.72 -2.33
N SER A 398 -24.61 29.71 -2.16
CA SER A 398 -24.86 29.06 -0.87
C SER A 398 -23.59 28.39 -0.31
N ALA A 399 -22.84 27.67 -1.17
CA ALA A 399 -21.58 27.04 -0.80
C ALA A 399 -20.48 28.06 -0.46
N LEU A 400 -20.38 29.17 -1.20
CA LEU A 400 -19.48 30.29 -0.90
C LEU A 400 -19.83 30.97 0.43
N HIS A 401 -21.12 31.16 0.72
CA HIS A 401 -21.58 31.72 1.98
C HIS A 401 -21.20 30.82 3.16
N LEU A 402 -21.46 29.51 3.04
CA LEU A 402 -21.07 28.50 4.02
C LEU A 402 -19.54 28.50 4.26
N ARG A 403 -18.75 28.52 3.19
CA ARG A 403 -17.27 28.62 3.26
C ARG A 403 -16.84 29.88 4.02
N GLY A 404 -17.44 31.03 3.69
CA GLY A 404 -17.16 32.30 4.35
C GLY A 404 -17.46 32.28 5.85
N ASN A 405 -18.59 31.69 6.24
CA ASN A 405 -18.97 31.59 7.66
C ASN A 405 -18.13 30.57 8.42
N TYR A 406 -17.80 29.42 7.81
CA TYR A 406 -16.86 28.46 8.39
C TYR A 406 -15.48 29.10 8.58
N GLY A 407 -14.98 29.81 7.57
CA GLY A 407 -13.69 30.52 7.60
C GLY A 407 -13.63 31.59 8.70
N LYS A 408 -14.69 32.39 8.90
CA LYS A 408 -14.77 33.33 10.04
C LYS A 408 -14.77 32.63 11.40
N ARG A 409 -15.37 31.43 11.48
CA ARG A 409 -15.60 30.70 12.74
C ARG A 409 -14.40 29.87 13.18
N TYR A 410 -13.63 29.35 12.23
CA TYR A 410 -12.48 28.46 12.40
C TYR A 410 -11.34 28.95 11.50
N HIS A 411 -10.88 30.17 11.73
CA HIS A 411 -9.75 30.75 11.01
C HIS A 411 -8.43 30.20 11.58
N TRP A 412 -7.47 29.88 10.70
CA TRP A 412 -6.26 29.15 11.07
C TRP A 412 -5.37 29.89 12.07
N LYS A 413 -5.31 31.22 12.03
CA LYS A 413 -4.47 32.02 12.92
C LYS A 413 -4.85 31.78 14.40
N GLU A 414 -6.14 31.78 14.71
CA GLU A 414 -6.71 31.64 16.05
C GLU A 414 -6.60 30.20 16.56
N GLU A 415 -6.70 29.20 15.68
CA GLU A 415 -6.45 27.80 16.04
C GLU A 415 -4.93 27.57 16.27
N CYS A 416 -4.06 28.12 15.42
CA CYS A 416 -2.61 28.13 15.63
C CYS A 416 -2.21 28.91 16.90
N GLU A 417 -2.93 29.98 17.28
CA GLU A 417 -2.69 30.70 18.54
C GLU A 417 -2.99 29.83 19.77
N LYS A 418 -4.05 29.00 19.74
CA LYS A 418 -4.28 27.99 20.78
C LYS A 418 -3.15 26.97 20.82
N PHE A 419 -2.69 26.50 19.66
CA PHE A 419 -1.60 25.55 19.57
C PHE A 419 -0.28 26.12 20.13
N MET A 420 0.04 27.37 19.80
CA MET A 420 1.19 28.08 20.35
C MET A 420 1.11 28.30 21.85
N LYS A 421 -0.08 28.55 22.42
CA LYS A 421 -0.25 28.64 23.88
C LYS A 421 0.07 27.32 24.59
N MET A 422 -0.25 26.17 23.98
CA MET A 422 0.14 24.86 24.51
C MET A 422 1.65 24.60 24.34
N ILE A 423 2.23 24.93 23.17
CA ILE A 423 3.68 24.85 22.93
C ILE A 423 4.45 25.65 23.99
N LEU A 424 4.09 26.91 24.22
CA LEU A 424 4.77 27.81 25.17
C LEU A 424 4.52 27.45 26.65
N GLN A 425 3.56 26.58 26.95
CA GLN A 425 3.34 26.01 28.29
C GLN A 425 4.15 24.73 28.54
N LEU A 426 4.62 24.07 27.48
CA LEU A 426 5.39 22.82 27.54
C LEU A 426 6.89 23.03 27.30
N ALA A 427 7.25 23.95 26.39
CA ALA A 427 8.62 24.24 26.02
C ALA A 427 9.45 24.65 27.27
N PRO A 428 10.72 24.24 27.37
CA PRO A 428 11.57 24.62 28.50
C PRO A 428 11.67 26.14 28.64
N SER A 429 11.52 26.64 29.87
CA SER A 429 11.90 28.02 30.20
C SER A 429 13.38 28.25 29.85
N PRO A 430 13.77 29.42 29.31
CA PRO A 430 15.16 29.70 28.94
C PRO A 430 16.14 29.44 30.08
N THR A 431 16.93 28.38 29.97
CA THR A 431 18.20 28.28 30.69
C THR A 431 19.15 29.29 30.05
N PRO A 432 19.68 30.30 30.78
CA PRO A 432 20.64 31.22 30.22
C PRO A 432 21.91 30.45 29.85
N LYS A 433 22.14 30.25 28.55
CA LYS A 433 23.40 29.71 28.06
C LYS A 433 24.50 30.71 28.40
N GLU A 434 25.57 30.24 29.03
CA GLU A 434 26.62 31.09 29.58
C GLU A 434 27.17 32.04 28.50
N THR A 435 27.22 33.34 28.83
CA THR A 435 27.86 34.35 27.98
C THR A 435 29.36 34.15 28.01
N VAL A 436 29.86 33.28 27.14
CA VAL A 436 31.30 33.15 26.86
C VAL A 436 31.77 34.48 26.25
N PHE A 437 32.37 35.33 27.09
CA PHE A 437 33.03 36.55 26.65
C PHE A 437 34.30 36.18 25.88
N THR A 438 34.18 36.03 24.55
CA THR A 438 35.35 35.99 23.67
C THR A 438 35.92 37.40 23.54
N GLU A 439 36.94 37.71 24.33
CA GLU A 439 37.76 38.91 24.12
C GLU A 439 38.36 38.87 22.70
N LYS A 440 38.23 39.97 21.97
CA LYS A 440 38.80 40.09 20.63
C LYS A 440 40.30 40.32 20.72
N ALA A 441 41.09 39.28 20.44
CA ALA A 441 42.51 39.44 20.14
C ALA A 441 42.70 40.43 18.95
N PRO A 442 43.61 41.42 19.05
CA PRO A 442 43.92 42.31 17.93
C PRO A 442 44.63 41.57 16.78
N CYS A 443 44.46 42.03 15.54
CA CYS A 443 45.21 41.52 14.40
C CYS A 443 46.70 41.87 14.53
N SER A 444 47.58 40.86 14.61
CA SER A 444 49.03 41.03 14.51
C SER A 444 49.52 40.68 13.11
N SER A 445 50.17 41.62 12.42
CA SER A 445 50.88 41.36 11.17
C SER A 445 52.39 41.29 11.38
N ASN A 446 52.98 40.23 10.83
CA ASN A 446 54.37 40.10 10.39
C ASN A 446 55.53 39.83 11.38
N ASP A 447 56.35 38.88 10.90
CA ASP A 447 57.81 38.71 11.01
C ASP A 447 58.52 38.40 12.34
N LYS A 448 58.99 37.14 12.40
CA LYS A 448 60.39 36.70 12.63
C LYS A 448 61.26 37.64 13.51
N GLU A 449 61.84 37.17 14.62
CA GLU A 449 62.96 36.22 14.54
C GLU A 449 63.31 35.50 15.87
N GLN A 450 63.79 34.26 15.72
CA GLN A 450 64.96 33.65 16.39
C GLN A 450 65.32 33.89 17.89
N THR A 451 65.26 32.77 18.63
CA THR A 451 66.47 32.07 19.15
C THR A 451 66.95 32.23 20.61
N GLN A 452 66.91 31.08 21.32
CA GLN A 452 67.82 30.56 22.38
C GLN A 452 67.59 30.72 23.90
N ARG A 453 67.59 29.51 24.54
CA ARG A 453 68.34 29.06 25.75
C ARG A 453 67.75 29.17 27.18
N LYS A 454 67.58 27.98 27.77
CA LYS A 454 68.02 27.54 29.13
C LYS A 454 67.29 28.21 30.34
N GLU A 455 67.28 27.65 31.56
CA GLU A 455 68.02 26.52 32.14
C GLU A 455 67.21 25.76 33.25
N PHE A 456 67.57 24.50 33.46
CA PHE A 456 67.46 23.66 34.68
C PHE A 456 67.25 24.33 36.07
N PHE A 457 66.47 23.73 37.01
CA PHE A 457 66.94 22.87 38.15
C PHE A 457 65.81 22.31 39.10
N THR A 458 65.94 21.01 39.48
CA THR A 458 65.51 20.22 40.69
C THR A 458 64.33 20.55 41.65
N GLY A 459 63.70 19.48 42.20
CA GLY A 459 63.08 19.46 43.56
C GLY A 459 61.86 18.51 43.74
N THR A 460 62.00 17.18 43.88
CA THR A 460 61.99 16.37 45.14
C THR A 460 60.70 16.36 45.99
N GLY A 461 60.09 15.18 46.26
CA GLY A 461 59.01 15.04 47.27
C GLY A 461 58.10 13.77 47.21
N ASP A 462 58.66 12.60 47.52
CA ASP A 462 58.08 11.42 48.22
C ASP A 462 56.70 10.76 47.91
N LEU A 463 56.70 9.42 48.00
CA LEU A 463 55.55 8.51 48.17
C LEU A 463 55.51 7.97 49.63
N PRO A 464 54.40 7.34 50.07
CA PRO A 464 54.53 5.89 50.34
C PRO A 464 53.28 5.02 49.98
N HIS A 465 53.47 3.70 50.01
CA HIS A 465 52.48 2.67 49.63
C HIS A 465 51.54 2.20 50.75
N SER A 466 50.35 1.72 50.35
CA SER A 466 49.73 0.44 50.80
C SER A 466 48.61 0.04 49.82
N GLY A 467 48.28 -1.24 49.57
CA GLY A 467 48.90 -2.52 49.98
C GLY A 467 47.84 -3.65 50.01
N SER A 468 48.21 -4.88 49.60
CA SER A 468 47.37 -6.10 49.44
C SER A 468 46.25 -6.06 48.37
N GLU A 469 46.00 -7.01 47.45
CA GLU A 469 46.15 -8.50 47.37
C GLU A 469 44.92 -9.29 47.91
N VAL A 470 44.49 -10.46 47.40
CA VAL A 470 44.95 -11.33 46.27
C VAL A 470 43.80 -12.21 45.72
N GLY A 471 43.97 -12.85 44.55
CA GLY A 471 43.11 -13.94 44.03
C GLY A 471 42.60 -13.67 42.60
N GLU A 472 43.20 -14.12 41.49
CA GLU A 472 43.75 -15.45 41.09
C GLU A 472 42.68 -16.57 40.95
N ARG A 473 42.68 -17.42 39.90
CA ARG A 473 43.67 -17.62 38.79
C ARG A 473 43.09 -18.32 37.54
N ASP A 474 43.85 -18.27 36.45
CA ASP A 474 43.90 -19.16 35.24
C ASP A 474 42.62 -19.30 34.38
N GLY A 475 42.65 -19.50 33.05
CA GLY A 475 43.72 -19.68 32.04
C GLY A 475 43.13 -20.54 30.89
N ARG A 476 43.46 -20.45 29.59
CA ARG A 476 44.49 -19.76 28.76
C ARG A 476 43.83 -19.28 27.42
N GLU A 477 44.40 -18.55 26.46
CA GLU A 477 45.77 -18.29 25.95
C GLU A 477 46.35 -19.32 24.94
N GLU A 478 46.36 -18.98 23.64
CA GLU A 478 47.34 -19.46 22.65
C GLU A 478 47.39 -18.48 21.46
N SER A 479 48.59 -18.23 20.88
CA SER A 479 48.79 -17.17 19.87
C SER A 479 50.10 -17.30 19.07
N GLU A 480 49.99 -17.42 17.74
CA GLU A 480 51.08 -17.28 16.74
C GLU A 480 50.44 -16.64 15.49
N SER A 481 50.84 -15.47 14.97
CA SER A 481 52.13 -14.98 14.43
C SER A 481 52.31 -15.23 12.93
N THR A 482 52.62 -14.17 12.19
CA THR A 482 52.77 -14.11 10.72
C THR A 482 53.97 -14.91 10.17
N PRO A 483 53.96 -15.25 8.87
CA PRO A 483 54.92 -14.54 8.00
C PRO A 483 54.39 -14.13 6.60
N ASP A 484 54.86 -12.97 6.13
CA ASP A 484 55.05 -12.61 4.72
C ASP A 484 56.45 -13.14 4.28
N PRO A 485 56.74 -13.43 2.97
CA PRO A 485 57.08 -12.34 2.03
C PRO A 485 56.88 -12.60 0.51
N ASP A 486 57.06 -11.54 -0.30
CA ASP A 486 57.78 -11.43 -1.61
C ASP A 486 57.61 -12.50 -2.73
N THR A 487 57.65 -12.19 -4.06
CA THR A 487 57.89 -10.96 -4.85
C THR A 487 57.48 -11.17 -6.33
N SER A 488 57.48 -10.08 -7.13
CA SER A 488 57.76 -10.02 -8.60
C SER A 488 56.81 -10.72 -9.61
N ASP A 489 56.69 -10.32 -10.89
CA ASP A 489 57.33 -9.25 -11.71
C ASP A 489 56.34 -8.73 -12.81
N LYS A 490 56.27 -7.41 -13.13
CA LYS A 490 56.87 -6.66 -14.28
C LYS A 490 56.40 -7.07 -15.71
N THR A 491 56.38 -6.25 -16.78
CA THR A 491 56.51 -4.78 -17.09
C THR A 491 56.14 -4.55 -18.59
N ALA A 492 55.99 -3.34 -19.19
CA ALA A 492 55.38 -2.05 -18.82
C ALA A 492 55.72 -0.96 -19.88
N GLU A 493 54.73 -0.29 -20.49
CA GLU A 493 54.89 0.91 -21.34
C GLU A 493 54.02 2.06 -20.77
N GLN A 494 54.55 3.25 -20.43
CA GLN A 494 55.09 4.34 -21.28
C GLN A 494 54.01 4.96 -22.20
N THR A 495 53.46 6.15 -21.90
CA THR A 495 54.02 7.50 -22.19
C THR A 495 53.02 8.62 -21.76
N ARG A 496 53.30 9.94 -21.63
CA ARG A 496 54.49 10.77 -21.26
C ARG A 496 54.06 12.27 -21.08
N GLU A 497 54.91 13.11 -20.48
CA GLU A 497 55.01 14.61 -20.59
C GLU A 497 53.99 15.65 -20.00
N ARG A 498 54.42 16.27 -18.88
CA ARG A 498 54.70 17.72 -18.66
C ARG A 498 53.76 18.88 -19.12
N ARG A 499 53.25 19.60 -18.11
CA ARG A 499 53.35 21.07 -17.81
C ARG A 499 53.35 22.14 -18.93
N THR A 500 52.33 23.01 -18.92
CA THR A 500 52.35 24.52 -18.95
C THR A 500 50.90 25.01 -18.68
N GLY A 501 50.55 26.28 -18.38
CA GLY A 501 51.33 27.51 -18.10
C GLY A 501 50.63 28.80 -18.60
N GLY A 502 50.16 29.69 -17.70
CA GLY A 502 49.43 30.96 -18.00
C GLY A 502 47.94 30.89 -17.58
N GLN A 503 47.24 31.88 -16.98
CA GLN A 503 47.27 33.36 -16.88
C GLN A 503 46.58 34.16 -18.01
N GLY A 504 45.72 35.11 -17.60
CA GLY A 504 45.04 36.13 -18.43
C GLY A 504 43.76 35.67 -19.16
N GLU A 505 42.79 36.54 -19.49
CA GLU A 505 42.52 37.91 -18.99
C GLU A 505 41.10 38.37 -19.39
N ASP A 506 40.48 39.21 -18.54
CA ASP A 506 39.54 40.32 -18.80
C ASP A 506 38.28 40.32 -19.72
N GLN A 507 37.33 41.16 -19.25
CA GLN A 507 36.29 41.97 -19.92
C GLN A 507 35.11 41.24 -20.64
N ASP A 508 33.83 41.41 -20.25
CA ASP A 508 32.97 42.61 -20.02
C ASP A 508 32.22 43.09 -21.29
N THR A 509 31.21 43.92 -21.10
CA THR A 509 30.17 44.39 -22.03
C THR A 509 29.06 43.37 -22.35
N SER A 510 27.81 43.78 -22.63
CA SER A 510 26.80 44.57 -21.90
C SER A 510 25.70 44.96 -22.90
N ASN A 511 24.43 45.06 -22.46
CA ASN A 511 23.34 45.78 -23.15
C ASN A 511 22.95 45.26 -24.58
N LYS A 512 21.66 45.16 -24.92
CA LYS A 512 20.68 46.26 -24.91
C LYS A 512 19.22 45.76 -24.97
N ARG A 513 18.27 46.67 -24.73
CA ARG A 513 16.83 46.50 -24.96
C ARG A 513 16.46 46.97 -26.38
N GLU A 514 15.34 46.46 -26.94
CA GLU A 514 14.13 47.18 -27.43
C GLU A 514 13.33 46.27 -28.39
N LYS A 515 12.00 46.09 -28.31
CA LYS A 515 10.82 46.99 -28.46
C LYS A 515 10.52 47.46 -29.91
N THR A 516 9.66 46.70 -30.61
CA THR A 516 8.56 47.13 -31.52
C THR A 516 7.77 45.86 -31.95
N LYS A 517 6.46 45.76 -32.27
CA LYS A 517 5.28 46.64 -32.51
C LYS A 517 4.80 46.55 -33.99
N GLY A 518 3.56 46.06 -34.18
CA GLY A 518 2.85 45.97 -35.48
C GLY A 518 2.89 44.57 -36.13
N ASP A 519 1.96 44.19 -37.02
CA ASP A 519 0.62 44.74 -37.30
C ASP A 519 -0.29 43.65 -37.97
N LYS A 520 -1.55 43.99 -38.30
CA LYS A 520 -2.63 43.06 -38.75
C LYS A 520 -2.32 42.25 -40.01
N LYS A 521 -3.04 41.12 -40.15
CA LYS A 521 -3.76 40.81 -41.40
C LYS A 521 -5.05 40.01 -41.15
N LYS A 522 -6.13 40.38 -41.83
CA LYS A 522 -7.34 39.56 -42.02
C LYS A 522 -7.15 38.66 -43.25
N PHE A 523 -7.88 37.55 -43.31
CA PHE A 523 -8.60 37.15 -44.52
C PHE A 523 -9.97 36.58 -44.15
N GLN A 524 -10.87 36.48 -45.13
CA GLN A 524 -12.31 36.23 -44.95
C GLN A 524 -12.87 35.52 -46.19
N ALA A 525 -14.08 34.94 -46.05
CA ALA A 525 -14.90 34.24 -47.07
C ALA A 525 -14.63 32.73 -47.27
N ALA A 526 -15.59 31.90 -47.74
CA ALA A 526 -17.07 31.90 -47.64
C ALA A 526 -17.66 30.66 -48.34
N ALA A 527 -18.72 30.04 -47.76
CA ALA A 527 -19.75 29.19 -48.41
C ALA A 527 -19.25 27.92 -49.19
N LEU A 528 -20.05 26.91 -49.58
CA LEU A 528 -21.50 26.58 -49.57
C LEU A 528 -21.70 25.18 -48.88
N ASP A 529 -22.85 24.75 -48.33
CA ASP A 529 -24.09 24.26 -48.98
C ASP A 529 -23.84 23.07 -49.95
N THR A 530 -24.53 21.90 -49.95
CA THR A 530 -25.91 21.52 -49.52
C THR A 530 -26.03 20.00 -49.13
N SER A 531 -27.23 19.60 -48.68
CA SER A 531 -27.93 18.28 -48.88
C SER A 531 -27.41 16.93 -48.32
N SER A 532 -28.19 16.43 -47.35
CA SER A 532 -28.71 15.06 -47.16
C SER A 532 -28.49 13.95 -48.22
N GLU A 533 -28.27 12.70 -47.77
CA GLU A 533 -29.33 11.65 -47.79
C GLU A 533 -29.01 10.39 -46.93
N THR A 534 -29.82 9.32 -47.01
CA THR A 534 -29.97 8.28 -45.96
C THR A 534 -29.40 6.88 -46.27
N ARG A 535 -29.13 6.13 -45.19
CA ARG A 535 -29.13 4.64 -45.08
C ARG A 535 -28.13 3.82 -45.94
N GLY A 536 -27.28 3.06 -45.26
CA GLY A 536 -26.62 1.87 -45.81
C GLY A 536 -25.86 1.07 -44.74
N GLN A 537 -26.18 -0.21 -44.56
CA GLN A 537 -25.37 -1.16 -43.79
C GLN A 537 -24.52 -1.99 -44.74
N THR A 538 -23.23 -2.18 -44.46
CA THR A 538 -22.48 -3.41 -44.77
C THR A 538 -21.16 -3.46 -43.98
N GLN A 539 -20.72 -4.68 -43.66
CA GLN A 539 -19.35 -4.93 -43.21
C GLN A 539 -18.40 -5.00 -44.42
N GLY A 540 -17.12 -4.66 -44.22
CA GLY A 540 -16.10 -4.76 -45.28
C GLY A 540 -14.69 -4.75 -44.70
N ASP A 541 -14.13 -5.93 -44.47
CA ASP A 541 -12.78 -6.10 -43.95
C ASP A 541 -11.79 -6.33 -45.11
N LYS A 542 -10.71 -5.51 -45.20
CA LYS A 542 -9.48 -5.73 -45.98
C LYS A 542 -8.52 -4.55 -45.84
N GLY A 543 -7.29 -4.81 -45.39
CA GLY A 543 -6.27 -3.77 -45.17
C GLY A 543 -5.05 -3.85 -46.10
N VAL A 544 -3.92 -3.40 -45.57
CA VAL A 544 -2.55 -3.42 -46.11
C VAL A 544 -2.21 -2.41 -47.22
N VAL A 545 -1.23 -1.55 -46.91
CA VAL A 545 -0.28 -0.97 -47.88
C VAL A 545 1.13 -1.07 -47.28
N GLN A 546 2.11 -1.47 -48.09
CA GLN A 546 3.55 -1.59 -47.75
C GLN A 546 4.25 -0.23 -47.96
N ALA A 547 5.25 0.21 -47.19
CA ALA A 547 6.57 -0.36 -46.84
C ALA A 547 7.60 -0.37 -48.00
N ALA A 548 8.62 0.49 -47.88
CA ALA A 548 9.91 0.54 -48.60
C ALA A 548 10.83 1.56 -47.84
N GLY A 549 12.16 1.51 -47.79
CA GLY A 549 13.20 0.56 -48.24
C GLY A 549 14.50 0.85 -47.43
N THR A 550 15.73 0.42 -47.77
CA THR A 550 16.23 -0.37 -48.92
C THR A 550 17.69 -0.82 -48.71
N ALA A 551 18.02 -2.07 -49.09
CA ALA A 551 19.32 -2.56 -49.61
C ALA A 551 20.61 -2.44 -48.74
N THR A 552 21.76 -3.08 -49.02
CA THR A 552 22.30 -3.87 -50.17
C THR A 552 23.13 -5.08 -49.64
N TYR A 553 23.10 -6.31 -50.23
CA TYR A 553 24.08 -6.90 -51.20
C TYR A 553 25.57 -6.95 -50.71
N VAL A 554 26.43 -7.97 -50.93
CA VAL A 554 26.65 -9.02 -51.99
C VAL A 554 27.39 -10.25 -51.34
N SER A 555 27.51 -11.48 -51.89
CA SER A 555 26.50 -12.55 -52.09
C SER A 555 27.05 -13.95 -51.58
N THR A 556 27.31 -15.10 -52.25
CA THR A 556 27.28 -15.56 -53.67
C THR A 556 27.31 -17.12 -53.85
N LYS A 557 26.21 -17.78 -54.29
CA LYS A 557 26.14 -19.12 -55.01
C LYS A 557 26.47 -20.42 -54.21
N ARG A 558 26.07 -21.65 -54.63
CA ARG A 558 25.66 -22.18 -55.97
C ARG A 558 24.72 -23.42 -55.94
N ALA A 559 23.84 -23.54 -56.97
CA ALA A 559 23.16 -24.76 -57.50
C ALA A 559 22.21 -25.59 -56.56
N GLN A 560 20.90 -25.72 -56.83
CA GLN A 560 20.20 -26.59 -57.83
C GLN A 560 20.24 -28.11 -57.44
N ARG A 561 19.19 -28.93 -57.68
CA ARG A 561 18.27 -28.95 -58.85
C ARG A 561 16.99 -29.81 -58.63
N ASN A 562 15.80 -29.29 -59.00
CA ASN A 562 14.57 -29.99 -59.46
C ASN A 562 13.86 -31.05 -58.55
N ARG A 563 12.58 -31.45 -58.78
CA ARG A 563 11.33 -30.83 -59.32
C ARG A 563 10.21 -31.92 -59.27
N LYS A 564 8.93 -31.52 -59.40
CA LYS A 564 7.73 -32.37 -59.68
C LYS A 564 7.22 -33.20 -58.47
N GLU A 565 5.92 -33.46 -58.31
CA GLU A 565 4.73 -32.85 -58.93
C GLU A 565 3.50 -32.85 -58.00
N VAL A 566 2.41 -32.23 -58.46
CA VAL A 566 1.13 -32.02 -57.77
C VAL A 566 0.17 -33.19 -58.07
N TRP A 567 -0.86 -33.43 -57.25
CA TRP A 567 -2.29 -33.48 -57.65
C TRP A 567 -3.24 -33.65 -56.45
N THR A 568 -4.55 -33.55 -56.69
CA THR A 568 -5.58 -33.09 -55.74
C THR A 568 -6.39 -34.20 -55.05
N ALA A 569 -7.17 -33.80 -54.05
CA ALA A 569 -7.98 -34.69 -53.20
C ALA A 569 -9.38 -35.01 -53.77
N THR A 570 -9.96 -36.13 -53.33
CA THR A 570 -11.39 -36.29 -52.98
C THR A 570 -11.57 -37.53 -52.10
N GLY A 571 -12.56 -37.53 -51.19
CA GLY A 571 -13.05 -38.74 -50.48
C GLY A 571 -14.38 -39.20 -51.06
N PRO A 572 -15.36 -39.66 -50.26
CA PRO A 572 -15.28 -40.45 -49.01
C PRO A 572 -16.20 -41.70 -49.07
N ASN A 573 -16.15 -42.67 -48.12
CA ASN A 573 -17.39 -43.36 -47.67
C ASN A 573 -17.34 -44.31 -46.45
N THR A 574 -18.57 -44.58 -45.95
CA THR A 574 -19.09 -45.75 -45.21
C THR A 574 -18.45 -46.23 -43.90
N SER A 575 -19.27 -46.16 -42.85
CA SER A 575 -19.24 -47.01 -41.64
C SER A 575 -19.72 -48.44 -41.89
N LEU A 576 -19.36 -49.41 -41.03
CA LEU A 576 -20.34 -50.31 -40.40
C LEU A 576 -19.80 -51.09 -39.18
N LYS A 577 -20.75 -51.50 -38.32
CA LYS A 577 -20.65 -51.90 -36.92
C LYS A 577 -20.02 -53.28 -36.64
N SER A 578 -19.40 -53.40 -35.46
CA SER A 578 -19.49 -54.51 -34.47
C SER A 578 -19.18 -55.97 -34.88
N LYS A 579 -18.32 -56.61 -34.07
CA LYS A 579 -18.75 -57.61 -33.06
C LYS A 579 -17.63 -57.91 -32.04
N THR A 580 -17.98 -58.63 -30.97
CA THR A 580 -17.17 -58.91 -29.78
C THR A 580 -17.06 -60.43 -29.57
N ILE A 581 -16.26 -60.87 -28.58
CA ILE A 581 -16.30 -62.15 -27.80
C ILE A 581 -15.09 -63.11 -28.01
N ASP A 582 -14.46 -63.44 -26.87
CA ASP A 582 -13.59 -64.59 -26.49
C ASP A 582 -12.29 -64.95 -27.27
N GLY A 583 -11.29 -65.63 -26.68
CA GLY A 583 -11.09 -66.03 -25.27
C GLY A 583 -9.97 -67.09 -25.06
N ASN A 584 -9.50 -67.28 -23.82
CA ASN A 584 -8.39 -68.17 -23.36
C ASN A 584 -6.97 -67.81 -23.89
N LYS A 585 -5.85 -67.90 -23.14
CA LYS A 585 -5.26 -68.95 -22.23
C LYS A 585 -4.82 -70.21 -23.02
N GLN A 586 -3.64 -70.82 -22.85
CA GLN A 586 -2.79 -70.93 -21.65
C GLN A 586 -1.34 -71.40 -22.01
N THR A 587 -0.33 -70.98 -21.22
CA THR A 587 0.98 -71.65 -20.92
C THR A 587 1.76 -72.46 -21.99
N LYS A 588 3.06 -72.15 -22.14
CA LYS A 588 4.15 -72.98 -21.55
C LYS A 588 5.53 -72.27 -21.55
N SER A 589 6.45 -72.81 -20.76
CA SER A 589 7.78 -72.28 -20.42
C SER A 589 8.94 -72.99 -21.14
N VAL A 590 10.09 -72.32 -21.27
CA VAL A 590 11.45 -72.90 -21.18
C VAL A 590 12.45 -71.77 -20.81
N GLN A 591 13.63 -72.14 -20.33
CA GLN A 591 14.73 -71.30 -19.80
C GLN A 591 15.52 -70.59 -20.96
N ASP A 592 16.53 -69.72 -20.76
CA ASP A 592 17.50 -69.65 -19.64
C ASP A 592 18.24 -68.29 -19.48
N SER A 593 18.95 -68.17 -18.35
CA SER A 593 20.12 -67.32 -18.01
C SER A 593 20.20 -65.86 -18.50
N GLY A 594 20.22 -64.90 -17.56
CA GLY A 594 20.75 -63.54 -17.77
C GLY A 594 20.43 -62.56 -16.63
N THR A 595 21.45 -61.99 -15.97
CA THR A 595 21.27 -61.02 -14.88
C THR A 595 20.93 -59.62 -15.40
N ALA A 596 19.84 -59.02 -14.91
CA ALA A 596 19.46 -57.63 -15.18
C ALA A 596 19.25 -56.85 -13.86
N PRO A 597 19.72 -55.59 -13.75
CA PRO A 597 19.47 -54.73 -12.60
C PRO A 597 18.06 -54.12 -12.62
N CYS A 598 17.59 -53.68 -11.45
CA CYS A 598 16.19 -53.37 -11.15
C CYS A 598 15.51 -52.31 -12.05
N ASP A 599 14.25 -52.56 -12.40
CA ASP A 599 13.30 -51.55 -12.87
C ASP A 599 12.95 -50.54 -11.76
N SER A 600 13.22 -49.26 -12.00
CA SER A 600 12.69 -48.13 -11.21
C SER A 600 11.48 -47.47 -11.88
N THR A 601 11.03 -47.98 -13.03
CA THR A 601 10.18 -47.27 -14.00
C THR A 601 8.70 -47.16 -13.59
N GLU A 602 8.17 -48.06 -12.74
CA GLU A 602 6.76 -48.01 -12.31
C GLU A 602 6.45 -46.90 -11.29
N GLU A 603 7.41 -46.50 -10.45
CA GLU A 603 7.18 -45.51 -9.38
C GLU A 603 7.01 -44.08 -9.95
N GLU A 604 7.72 -43.74 -11.04
CA GLU A 604 7.47 -42.50 -11.78
C GLU A 604 6.05 -42.47 -12.40
N LEU A 605 5.56 -43.62 -12.89
CA LEU A 605 4.22 -43.72 -13.49
C LEU A 605 3.10 -43.57 -12.45
N LYS A 606 3.33 -43.96 -11.18
CA LYS A 606 2.44 -43.57 -10.08
C LYS A 606 2.40 -42.05 -9.93
N HIS A 607 3.57 -41.41 -9.84
CA HIS A 607 3.64 -39.97 -9.54
C HIS A 607 3.02 -39.10 -10.66
N LYS A 608 3.16 -39.53 -11.93
CA LYS A 608 2.48 -38.95 -13.10
C LYS A 608 0.94 -38.96 -12.99
N LYS A 609 0.34 -39.83 -12.15
CA LYS A 609 -1.09 -39.83 -11.80
C LYS A 609 -1.41 -39.06 -10.53
N GLU A 610 -0.63 -39.25 -9.46
CA GLU A 610 -0.94 -38.76 -8.10
C GLU A 610 -1.13 -37.24 -8.01
N VAL A 611 -0.27 -36.44 -8.66
CA VAL A 611 -0.37 -34.97 -8.62
C VAL A 611 -1.31 -34.42 -9.72
N SER A 612 -1.48 -35.16 -10.82
CA SER A 612 -2.33 -34.76 -11.96
C SER A 612 -3.83 -35.00 -11.70
N ALA A 613 -4.17 -35.99 -10.86
CA ALA A 613 -5.56 -36.40 -10.60
C ALA A 613 -6.37 -35.45 -9.69
N ALA A 614 -5.84 -34.29 -9.31
CA ALA A 614 -6.56 -33.26 -8.54
C ALA A 614 -7.70 -32.58 -9.33
N LYS A 615 -7.86 -32.87 -10.64
CA LYS A 615 -9.06 -32.53 -11.42
C LYS A 615 -9.98 -33.74 -11.54
N CYS A 616 -11.05 -33.74 -10.76
CA CYS A 616 -11.97 -34.88 -10.61
C CYS A 616 -12.49 -35.38 -11.97
N ARG A 617 -12.24 -36.66 -12.27
CA ARG A 617 -13.06 -37.42 -13.22
C ARG A 617 -14.11 -38.18 -12.43
N ALA A 618 -15.38 -37.95 -12.75
CA ALA A 618 -16.42 -38.89 -12.36
C ALA A 618 -16.14 -40.24 -13.03
N VAL A 619 -16.27 -41.33 -12.27
CA VAL A 619 -16.22 -42.70 -12.80
C VAL A 619 -17.64 -43.23 -12.68
N GLU A 620 -18.32 -43.35 -13.82
CA GLU A 620 -19.58 -44.10 -13.90
C GLU A 620 -19.28 -45.59 -13.74
N GLY A 621 -20.03 -46.27 -12.88
CA GLY A 621 -19.88 -47.69 -12.60
C GLY A 621 -21.01 -48.19 -11.72
N ASP A 622 -21.86 -49.06 -12.28
CA ASP A 622 -23.09 -49.52 -11.62
C ASP A 622 -22.83 -50.30 -10.33
N THR A 623 -23.46 -49.84 -9.24
CA THR A 623 -23.92 -50.70 -8.14
C THR A 623 -25.26 -50.18 -7.61
N SER A 624 -26.16 -51.10 -7.27
CA SER A 624 -27.47 -50.78 -6.69
C SER A 624 -27.33 -50.42 -5.20
N VAL A 625 -27.65 -49.18 -4.85
CA VAL A 625 -27.54 -48.67 -3.46
C VAL A 625 -28.89 -48.09 -3.00
N SER A 626 -29.14 -48.12 -1.69
CA SER A 626 -30.40 -47.66 -1.08
C SER A 626 -30.66 -46.17 -1.27
N LYS A 627 -31.92 -45.75 -1.07
CA LYS A 627 -32.37 -44.36 -1.23
C LYS A 627 -31.58 -43.38 -0.37
N ASP A 628 -31.16 -43.81 0.81
CA ASP A 628 -30.48 -43.00 1.83
C ASP A 628 -29.15 -42.41 1.32
N ASN A 629 -28.44 -43.13 0.44
CA ASN A 629 -27.15 -42.69 -0.07
C ASN A 629 -27.26 -41.60 -1.16
N ARG A 630 -28.48 -41.33 -1.66
CA ARG A 630 -28.71 -40.32 -2.70
C ARG A 630 -28.73 -38.90 -2.13
N GLU A 631 -29.28 -38.72 -0.92
CA GLU A 631 -29.25 -37.44 -0.20
C GLU A 631 -27.83 -37.11 0.28
N LEU A 632 -27.10 -38.10 0.80
CA LEU A 632 -25.69 -37.95 1.19
C LEU A 632 -24.81 -37.49 0.01
N ASN A 633 -24.97 -38.05 -1.18
CA ASN A 633 -24.21 -37.60 -2.35
C ASN A 633 -24.59 -36.17 -2.79
N GLN A 634 -25.85 -35.76 -2.68
CA GLN A 634 -26.29 -34.38 -2.98
C GLN A 634 -25.69 -33.35 -2.00
N LEU A 635 -25.47 -33.72 -0.74
CA LEU A 635 -24.82 -32.86 0.25
C LEU A 635 -23.32 -32.63 -0.01
N HIS A 636 -22.66 -33.51 -0.78
CA HIS A 636 -21.25 -33.35 -1.15
C HIS A 636 -21.04 -32.58 -2.46
N SER A 637 -22.04 -32.51 -3.34
CA SER A 637 -21.99 -31.80 -4.63
C SER A 637 -22.25 -30.29 -4.49
N ALA A 638 -21.30 -29.56 -3.91
CA ALA A 638 -21.35 -28.11 -3.68
C ALA A 638 -21.12 -27.25 -4.95
N GLU A 639 -21.62 -27.68 -6.11
CA GLU A 639 -21.46 -26.99 -7.41
C GLU A 639 -22.67 -26.14 -7.83
N GLY A 640 -23.82 -26.24 -7.12
CA GLY A 640 -25.08 -25.60 -7.52
C GLY A 640 -25.55 -24.37 -6.71
N VAL A 641 -25.08 -24.17 -5.48
CA VAL A 641 -25.72 -23.21 -4.54
C VAL A 641 -24.95 -21.88 -4.49
N SER A 642 -25.44 -20.90 -5.26
CA SER A 642 -24.94 -19.52 -5.28
C SER A 642 -25.74 -18.54 -4.40
N ASP A 643 -26.92 -18.94 -3.90
CA ASP A 643 -27.83 -18.07 -3.14
C ASP A 643 -27.84 -18.42 -1.63
N VAL A 644 -27.86 -17.37 -0.79
CA VAL A 644 -27.86 -17.45 0.68
C VAL A 644 -29.25 -17.82 1.23
N THR A 645 -30.31 -17.64 0.45
CA THR A 645 -31.69 -17.93 0.83
C THR A 645 -31.99 -19.44 0.78
N GLU A 646 -31.65 -20.13 -0.31
CA GLU A 646 -31.86 -21.58 -0.44
C GLU A 646 -31.08 -22.40 0.60
N MET A 647 -29.86 -21.98 0.96
CA MET A 647 -29.02 -22.70 1.93
C MET A 647 -29.61 -22.73 3.36
N LYS A 648 -30.58 -21.86 3.68
CA LYS A 648 -31.34 -21.92 4.94
C LYS A 648 -32.41 -23.02 4.97
N SER A 649 -32.93 -23.41 3.80
CA SER A 649 -34.01 -24.40 3.68
C SER A 649 -33.55 -25.81 3.31
N THR A 650 -32.36 -25.98 2.73
CA THR A 650 -31.90 -27.27 2.18
C THR A 650 -31.09 -28.15 3.14
N LEU A 651 -30.46 -27.59 4.18
CA LEU A 651 -29.64 -28.36 5.12
C LEU A 651 -30.44 -28.84 6.35
N PRO A 652 -30.67 -30.16 6.54
CA PRO A 652 -31.60 -30.71 7.52
C PRO A 652 -31.25 -30.34 8.97
N PRO A 653 -32.21 -30.38 9.92
CA PRO A 653 -31.98 -30.01 11.32
C PRO A 653 -31.02 -30.99 12.04
N ARG A 654 -30.86 -32.21 11.53
CA ARG A 654 -29.74 -33.11 11.85
C ARG A 654 -28.81 -33.18 10.64
N PHE A 655 -27.97 -32.17 10.46
CA PHE A 655 -26.91 -32.17 9.45
C PHE A 655 -25.63 -32.76 10.05
N PRO A 656 -25.18 -33.97 9.66
CA PRO A 656 -23.92 -34.53 10.12
C PRO A 656 -22.77 -33.85 9.36
N GLY A 657 -22.29 -32.70 9.85
CA GLY A 657 -21.24 -31.93 9.18
C GLY A 657 -19.92 -32.69 8.98
N ASP A 658 -19.73 -33.76 9.75
CA ASP A 658 -18.58 -34.66 9.74
C ASP A 658 -18.79 -35.93 8.90
N SER A 659 -19.92 -36.05 8.19
CA SER A 659 -20.16 -37.15 7.25
C SER A 659 -19.05 -37.20 6.22
N ARG A 660 -18.54 -38.40 5.89
CA ARG A 660 -17.43 -38.57 4.95
C ARG A 660 -17.87 -39.26 3.67
N ASP A 661 -17.37 -38.78 2.53
CA ASP A 661 -17.47 -39.47 1.25
C ASP A 661 -16.53 -40.70 1.20
N ALA A 662 -16.56 -41.45 0.09
CA ALA A 662 -15.71 -42.63 -0.11
C ALA A 662 -14.19 -42.36 -0.09
N THR A 663 -13.77 -41.10 -0.20
CA THR A 663 -12.36 -40.65 -0.08
C THR A 663 -12.02 -40.11 1.32
N GLY A 664 -12.98 -40.11 2.24
CA GLY A 664 -12.85 -39.57 3.59
C GLY A 664 -13.12 -38.06 3.71
N ARG A 665 -13.55 -37.38 2.64
CA ARG A 665 -13.79 -35.93 2.65
C ARG A 665 -15.12 -35.57 3.28
N THR A 666 -15.14 -34.52 4.09
CA THR A 666 -16.37 -33.93 4.64
C THR A 666 -16.95 -32.83 3.73
N PRO A 667 -18.23 -32.47 3.87
CA PRO A 667 -18.80 -31.28 3.21
C PRO A 667 -17.99 -30.00 3.47
N LEU A 668 -17.38 -29.88 4.66
CA LEU A 668 -16.51 -28.76 5.03
C LEU A 668 -15.25 -28.69 4.14
N MET A 669 -14.63 -29.84 3.83
CA MET A 669 -13.47 -29.92 2.92
C MET A 669 -13.84 -29.53 1.49
N ASN A 670 -15.00 -29.98 0.99
CA ASN A 670 -15.47 -29.63 -0.35
C ASN A 670 -15.83 -28.13 -0.45
N ALA A 671 -16.47 -27.57 0.58
CA ALA A 671 -16.75 -26.14 0.66
C ALA A 671 -15.45 -25.30 0.71
N ALA A 672 -14.42 -25.77 1.42
CA ALA A 672 -13.12 -25.12 1.49
C ALA A 672 -12.35 -25.18 0.15
N LEU A 673 -12.36 -26.34 -0.53
CA LEU A 673 -11.79 -26.52 -1.87
C LEU A 673 -12.42 -25.59 -2.90
N ASN A 674 -13.74 -25.40 -2.83
CA ASN A 674 -14.49 -24.54 -3.75
C ASN A 674 -14.41 -23.04 -3.40
N GLY A 675 -13.68 -22.65 -2.34
CA GLY A 675 -13.55 -21.25 -1.92
C GLY A 675 -14.84 -20.64 -1.32
N ASN A 676 -15.86 -21.45 -1.01
CA ASN A 676 -17.17 -20.96 -0.61
C ASN A 676 -17.21 -20.60 0.89
N VAL A 677 -16.72 -19.39 1.22
CA VAL A 677 -16.67 -18.83 2.58
C VAL A 677 -18.02 -18.96 3.32
N LEU A 678 -19.15 -18.75 2.64
CA LEU A 678 -20.48 -18.79 3.26
C LEU A 678 -20.92 -20.22 3.60
N ALA A 679 -20.64 -21.19 2.75
CA ALA A 679 -20.83 -22.61 3.05
C ALA A 679 -19.92 -23.05 4.20
N VAL A 680 -18.63 -22.68 4.18
CA VAL A 680 -17.67 -22.98 5.26
C VAL A 680 -18.15 -22.39 6.60
N LYS A 681 -18.50 -21.09 6.67
CA LYS A 681 -19.10 -20.46 7.86
C LYS A 681 -20.35 -21.22 8.34
N SER A 682 -21.23 -21.62 7.42
CA SER A 682 -22.51 -22.26 7.75
C SER A 682 -22.36 -23.71 8.25
N ILE A 683 -21.38 -24.44 7.71
CA ILE A 683 -21.05 -25.82 8.09
C ILE A 683 -20.33 -25.83 9.46
N MET A 684 -19.33 -24.97 9.65
CA MET A 684 -18.64 -24.82 10.95
C MET A 684 -19.60 -24.39 12.07
N LYS A 685 -20.53 -23.46 11.79
CA LYS A 685 -21.57 -23.04 12.77
C LYS A 685 -22.52 -24.17 13.18
N ARG A 686 -22.61 -25.25 12.41
CA ARG A 686 -23.37 -26.48 12.75
C ARG A 686 -22.51 -27.53 13.49
N GLY A 687 -21.28 -27.19 13.88
CA GLY A 687 -20.42 -28.03 14.72
C GLY A 687 -19.46 -28.96 13.96
N ALA A 688 -19.31 -28.79 12.64
CA ALA A 688 -18.39 -29.60 11.84
C ALA A 688 -16.92 -29.36 12.22
N ASP A 689 -16.17 -30.45 12.40
CA ASP A 689 -14.77 -30.43 12.85
C ASP A 689 -13.80 -30.28 11.66
N PRO A 690 -13.03 -29.18 11.58
CA PRO A 690 -12.03 -28.99 10.52
C PRO A 690 -10.77 -29.85 10.68
N SER A 691 -10.54 -30.42 11.87
CA SER A 691 -9.35 -31.24 12.19
C SER A 691 -9.43 -32.66 11.63
N LEU A 692 -10.62 -33.10 11.27
CA LEU A 692 -10.85 -34.35 10.53
C LEU A 692 -9.98 -34.38 9.26
N MET A 693 -9.50 -35.57 8.93
CA MET A 693 -8.64 -35.83 7.78
C MET A 693 -9.30 -36.83 6.81
N SER A 694 -9.07 -36.61 5.52
CA SER A 694 -9.37 -37.58 4.46
C SER A 694 -8.57 -38.88 4.61
N ASN A 695 -8.87 -39.88 3.78
CA ASN A 695 -8.14 -41.16 3.76
C ASN A 695 -6.65 -41.01 3.35
N THR A 696 -6.23 -39.84 2.86
CA THR A 696 -4.83 -39.47 2.53
C THR A 696 -4.23 -38.44 3.50
N GLY A 697 -4.85 -38.23 4.67
CA GLY A 697 -4.36 -37.32 5.69
C GLY A 697 -4.57 -35.82 5.39
N TRP A 698 -5.39 -35.48 4.39
CA TRP A 698 -5.69 -34.07 4.10
C TRP A 698 -6.74 -33.57 5.09
N ASN A 699 -6.35 -32.66 5.99
CA ASN A 699 -7.30 -31.85 6.75
C ASN A 699 -7.89 -30.72 5.90
N THR A 700 -8.83 -29.96 6.46
CA THR A 700 -9.53 -28.87 5.76
C THR A 700 -8.60 -27.76 5.23
N LEU A 701 -7.45 -27.50 5.88
CA LEU A 701 -6.50 -26.46 5.47
C LEU A 701 -5.78 -26.82 4.15
N HIS A 702 -5.51 -28.11 3.92
CA HIS A 702 -4.95 -28.59 2.66
C HIS A 702 -5.92 -28.37 1.48
N TYR A 703 -7.22 -28.61 1.70
CA TYR A 703 -8.26 -28.32 0.71
C TYR A 703 -8.45 -26.82 0.48
N ALA A 704 -8.43 -26.00 1.54
CA ALA A 704 -8.45 -24.54 1.43
C ALA A 704 -7.25 -24.01 0.61
N ALA A 705 -6.05 -24.59 0.80
CA ALA A 705 -4.85 -24.23 0.04
C ALA A 705 -4.93 -24.63 -1.45
N ALA A 706 -5.56 -25.76 -1.78
CA ALA A 706 -5.84 -26.15 -3.16
C ALA A 706 -6.89 -25.23 -3.83
N GLY A 707 -7.91 -24.79 -3.09
CA GLY A 707 -8.86 -23.77 -3.52
C GLY A 707 -8.18 -22.42 -3.75
N GLY A 708 -7.36 -21.98 -2.79
CA GLY A 708 -6.52 -20.78 -2.87
C GLY A 708 -7.21 -19.47 -2.48
N ASP A 709 -8.45 -19.53 -1.95
CA ASP A 709 -9.13 -18.36 -1.37
C ASP A 709 -8.56 -18.06 0.02
N THR A 710 -7.93 -16.89 0.18
CA THR A 710 -7.27 -16.50 1.42
C THR A 710 -8.23 -16.22 2.57
N ASN A 711 -9.50 -15.93 2.30
CA ASN A 711 -10.52 -15.76 3.34
C ASN A 711 -10.94 -17.12 3.91
N VAL A 712 -11.08 -18.13 3.05
CA VAL A 712 -11.28 -19.53 3.49
C VAL A 712 -10.06 -20.02 4.26
N ILE A 713 -8.85 -19.87 3.72
CA ILE A 713 -7.61 -20.30 4.40
C ILE A 713 -7.51 -19.62 5.78
N SER A 714 -7.75 -18.32 5.85
CA SER A 714 -7.72 -17.57 7.11
C SER A 714 -8.80 -18.02 8.10
N LEU A 715 -10.02 -18.33 7.65
CA LEU A 715 -11.06 -18.92 8.49
C LEU A 715 -10.61 -20.27 9.05
N ILE A 716 -10.22 -21.20 8.18
CA ILE A 716 -9.83 -22.56 8.57
C ILE A 716 -8.66 -22.55 9.58
N GLN A 717 -7.68 -21.66 9.41
CA GLN A 717 -6.54 -21.53 10.33
C GLN A 717 -6.96 -21.19 11.77
N THR A 718 -8.05 -20.44 12.01
CA THR A 718 -8.48 -20.11 13.39
C THR A 718 -8.89 -21.34 14.20
N HIS A 719 -9.29 -22.41 13.52
CA HIS A 719 -9.66 -23.67 14.14
C HIS A 719 -8.57 -24.75 14.01
N LEU A 720 -7.50 -24.49 13.24
CA LEU A 720 -6.37 -25.39 13.02
C LEU A 720 -5.04 -24.66 13.30
N PRO A 721 -4.51 -24.70 14.54
CA PRO A 721 -3.34 -23.90 14.91
C PRO A 721 -2.04 -24.34 14.21
N ILE A 722 -1.96 -25.56 13.67
CA ILE A 722 -0.77 -26.10 13.01
C ILE A 722 -0.81 -25.77 11.51
N ILE A 723 -0.17 -24.66 11.13
CA ILE A 723 -0.11 -24.18 9.74
C ILE A 723 0.62 -25.16 8.80
N ASP A 724 1.71 -25.78 9.28
CA ASP A 724 2.51 -26.78 8.56
C ASP A 724 2.04 -28.21 8.84
N SER A 725 0.73 -28.42 9.03
CA SER A 725 0.16 -29.77 9.14
C SER A 725 0.55 -30.62 7.94
N LYS A 726 0.84 -31.91 8.12
CA LYS A 726 1.30 -32.80 7.04
C LYS A 726 0.29 -33.90 6.71
N THR A 727 0.04 -34.08 5.42
CA THR A 727 -0.63 -35.26 4.84
C THR A 727 0.14 -36.56 5.10
N THR A 728 -0.43 -37.72 4.72
CA THR A 728 0.29 -39.01 4.81
C THR A 728 1.60 -39.01 4.03
N GLU A 729 1.74 -38.21 2.98
CA GLU A 729 2.96 -38.10 2.17
C GLU A 729 3.92 -36.98 2.61
N GLY A 730 3.66 -36.36 3.76
CA GLY A 730 4.50 -35.28 4.30
C GLY A 730 4.26 -33.90 3.66
N ILE A 731 3.36 -33.81 2.68
CA ILE A 731 3.00 -32.57 1.98
C ILE A 731 2.26 -31.62 2.93
N THR A 732 2.60 -30.32 2.91
CA THR A 732 1.96 -29.25 3.69
C THR A 732 0.99 -28.39 2.85
N PRO A 733 0.11 -27.57 3.47
CA PRO A 733 -0.75 -26.64 2.75
C PRO A 733 0.00 -25.65 1.84
N LEU A 734 1.16 -25.13 2.27
CA LEU A 734 2.00 -24.24 1.47
C LEU A 734 2.48 -24.91 0.17
N MET A 735 2.91 -26.19 0.22
CA MET A 735 3.28 -26.97 -0.97
C MET A 735 2.10 -27.14 -1.94
N ILE A 736 0.89 -27.37 -1.42
CA ILE A 736 -0.32 -27.54 -2.22
C ILE A 736 -0.71 -26.23 -2.91
N ALA A 737 -0.62 -25.09 -2.20
CA ALA A 737 -0.85 -23.78 -2.79
C ALA A 737 0.14 -23.48 -3.94
N ALA A 738 1.43 -23.84 -3.76
CA ALA A 738 2.45 -23.71 -4.80
C ALA A 738 2.17 -24.62 -6.01
N ALA A 739 1.92 -25.92 -5.77
CA ALA A 739 1.60 -26.90 -6.81
C ALA A 739 0.36 -26.52 -7.64
N ASN A 740 -0.64 -25.86 -7.03
CA ASN A 740 -1.87 -25.44 -7.70
C ASN A 740 -1.77 -24.05 -8.37
N GLY A 741 -0.66 -23.32 -8.25
CA GLY A 741 -0.52 -21.97 -8.83
C GLY A 741 -1.32 -20.90 -8.07
N LYS A 742 -1.40 -20.97 -6.75
CA LYS A 742 -2.24 -20.10 -5.91
C LYS A 742 -1.42 -18.99 -5.25
N LEU A 743 -0.90 -18.05 -6.05
CA LEU A 743 0.04 -17.00 -5.61
C LEU A 743 -0.39 -16.26 -4.34
N HIS A 744 -1.66 -15.84 -4.22
CA HIS A 744 -2.15 -15.16 -3.02
C HIS A 744 -2.18 -16.06 -1.78
N ALA A 745 -2.48 -17.35 -1.93
CA ALA A 745 -2.42 -18.33 -0.84
C ALA A 745 -0.97 -18.60 -0.41
N VAL A 746 -0.04 -18.76 -1.36
CA VAL A 746 1.40 -18.88 -1.08
C VAL A 746 1.88 -17.66 -0.30
N LYS A 747 1.57 -16.44 -0.77
CA LYS A 747 1.92 -15.18 -0.07
C LYS A 747 1.34 -15.14 1.35
N TRP A 748 0.08 -15.52 1.53
CA TRP A 748 -0.56 -15.57 2.85
C TRP A 748 0.13 -16.58 3.79
N PHE A 749 0.46 -17.79 3.32
CA PHE A 749 1.15 -18.80 4.14
C PHE A 749 2.55 -18.31 4.57
N LEU A 750 3.29 -17.66 3.68
CA LEU A 750 4.59 -17.04 4.00
C LEU A 750 4.45 -15.90 5.02
N GLU A 751 3.47 -15.01 4.84
CA GLU A 751 3.11 -13.93 5.79
C GLU A 751 2.64 -14.44 7.16
N LYS A 752 2.27 -15.72 7.27
CA LYS A 752 1.92 -16.40 8.52
C LYS A 752 3.01 -17.34 9.05
N GLY A 753 4.21 -17.31 8.45
CA GLY A 753 5.37 -18.05 8.94
C GLY A 753 5.36 -19.54 8.64
N ALA A 754 4.66 -19.99 7.60
CA ALA A 754 4.71 -21.39 7.15
C ALA A 754 6.13 -21.79 6.70
N THR A 755 6.56 -22.98 7.09
CA THR A 755 7.95 -23.45 6.99
C THR A 755 8.30 -23.88 5.57
N VAL A 756 8.87 -22.97 4.79
CA VAL A 756 9.21 -23.16 3.37
C VAL A 756 10.15 -24.35 3.11
N THR A 757 11.05 -24.60 4.07
CA THR A 757 12.03 -25.70 4.13
C THR A 757 11.42 -27.05 4.50
N CYS A 758 10.11 -27.16 4.74
CA CYS A 758 9.48 -28.47 4.92
C CYS A 758 9.68 -29.35 3.69
N GLU A 759 9.89 -30.65 3.93
CA GLU A 759 9.98 -31.68 2.90
C GLU A 759 8.89 -32.75 3.05
N SER A 760 8.50 -33.31 1.90
CA SER A 760 7.66 -34.51 1.79
C SER A 760 8.46 -35.79 2.09
N LYS A 761 7.77 -36.94 2.16
CA LYS A 761 8.43 -38.26 2.26
C LYS A 761 9.40 -38.56 1.11
N ARG A 762 9.26 -37.90 -0.04
CA ARG A 762 10.16 -38.06 -1.21
C ARG A 762 11.19 -36.92 -1.29
N GLY A 763 11.40 -36.15 -0.21
CA GLY A 763 12.31 -35.00 -0.15
C GLY A 763 11.85 -33.78 -0.99
N TRP A 764 10.59 -33.73 -1.43
CA TRP A 764 10.10 -32.58 -2.19
C TRP A 764 9.77 -31.43 -1.22
N ASN A 765 10.41 -30.28 -1.43
CA ASN A 765 10.07 -29.03 -0.75
C ASN A 765 9.16 -28.14 -1.62
N THR A 766 8.76 -26.99 -1.07
CA THR A 766 7.87 -26.03 -1.73
C THR A 766 8.36 -25.56 -3.11
N LEU A 767 9.68 -25.39 -3.28
CA LEU A 767 10.27 -24.89 -4.53
C LEU A 767 10.19 -25.94 -5.66
N HIS A 768 10.30 -27.23 -5.35
CA HIS A 768 10.08 -28.31 -6.33
C HIS A 768 8.63 -28.34 -6.84
N HIS A 769 7.65 -28.13 -5.94
CA HIS A 769 6.24 -28.05 -6.32
C HIS A 769 5.93 -26.81 -7.18
N ALA A 770 6.56 -25.67 -6.91
CA ALA A 770 6.48 -24.49 -7.75
C ALA A 770 7.12 -24.70 -9.13
N ALA A 771 8.30 -25.36 -9.18
CA ALA A 771 8.98 -25.73 -10.41
C ALA A 771 8.17 -26.70 -11.29
N GLN A 772 7.53 -27.71 -10.68
CA GLN A 772 6.60 -28.64 -11.32
C GLN A 772 5.41 -27.92 -11.95
N ARG A 773 4.87 -26.89 -11.27
CA ARG A 773 3.79 -26.06 -11.79
C ARG A 773 4.26 -25.13 -12.92
N GLY A 774 5.47 -24.59 -12.80
CA GLY A 774 6.12 -23.69 -13.76
C GLY A 774 5.75 -22.21 -13.59
N ASP A 775 5.30 -21.82 -12.40
CA ASP A 775 4.80 -20.48 -12.08
C ASP A 775 5.95 -19.60 -11.53
N THR A 776 6.47 -18.69 -12.36
CA THR A 776 7.66 -17.89 -12.04
C THR A 776 7.46 -16.91 -10.89
N ASP A 777 6.23 -16.42 -10.68
CA ASP A 777 5.93 -15.47 -9.61
C ASP A 777 5.94 -16.18 -8.26
N ILE A 778 5.38 -17.40 -8.22
CA ILE A 778 5.44 -18.27 -7.04
C ILE A 778 6.86 -18.76 -6.78
N ILE A 779 7.62 -19.17 -7.80
CA ILE A 779 9.03 -19.56 -7.68
C ILE A 779 9.86 -18.41 -7.09
N SER A 780 9.72 -17.20 -7.64
CA SER A 780 10.42 -16.00 -7.16
C SER A 780 10.06 -15.65 -5.71
N LEU A 781 8.77 -15.68 -5.37
CA LEU A 781 8.29 -15.41 -4.02
C LEU A 781 8.80 -16.45 -3.00
N ILE A 782 8.81 -17.74 -3.35
CA ILE A 782 9.38 -18.81 -2.52
C ILE A 782 10.88 -18.61 -2.32
N TYR A 783 11.62 -18.28 -3.39
CA TYR A 783 13.07 -18.09 -3.32
C TYR A 783 13.48 -16.93 -2.40
N THR A 784 12.70 -15.84 -2.33
CA THR A 784 12.94 -14.78 -1.33
C THR A 784 12.85 -15.23 0.14
N HIS A 785 12.31 -16.43 0.39
CA HIS A 785 12.20 -17.07 1.70
C HIS A 785 12.96 -18.42 1.79
N LEU A 786 13.67 -18.83 0.72
CA LEU A 786 14.37 -20.12 0.63
C LEU A 786 15.65 -19.98 -0.22
N PRO A 787 16.83 -19.82 0.40
CA PRO A 787 18.04 -19.44 -0.32
C PRO A 787 18.71 -20.57 -1.12
N ASN A 788 18.40 -21.84 -0.83
CA ASN A 788 19.02 -22.96 -1.55
C ASN A 788 18.23 -23.33 -2.81
N ILE A 789 18.70 -22.84 -3.96
CA ILE A 789 18.17 -23.15 -5.29
C ILE A 789 18.46 -24.60 -5.74
N GLU A 790 19.51 -25.22 -5.18
CA GLU A 790 19.97 -26.59 -5.46
C GLU A 790 19.54 -27.61 -4.39
N SER A 791 18.45 -27.34 -3.66
CA SER A 791 17.85 -28.33 -2.77
C SER A 791 17.53 -29.61 -3.54
N LYS A 792 17.95 -30.79 -3.07
CA LYS A 792 17.72 -32.06 -3.77
C LYS A 792 16.57 -32.86 -3.16
N THR A 793 15.73 -33.43 -4.01
CA THR A 793 14.73 -34.43 -3.61
C THR A 793 15.37 -35.73 -3.10
N GLY A 794 14.56 -36.64 -2.57
CA GLY A 794 14.97 -37.98 -2.19
C GLY A 794 15.62 -38.78 -3.32
N GLU A 795 15.31 -38.49 -4.59
CA GLU A 795 15.97 -39.09 -5.75
C GLU A 795 17.17 -38.29 -6.27
N GLY A 796 17.55 -37.19 -5.61
CA GLY A 796 18.67 -36.34 -6.00
C GLY A 796 18.32 -35.25 -7.01
N SER A 797 17.11 -35.25 -7.57
CA SER A 797 16.70 -34.24 -8.56
C SER A 797 16.53 -32.85 -7.93
N THR A 798 16.89 -31.79 -8.65
CA THR A 798 16.80 -30.38 -8.21
C THR A 798 15.54 -29.68 -8.78
N PRO A 799 15.16 -28.47 -8.32
CA PRO A 799 14.01 -27.73 -8.88
C PRO A 799 14.18 -27.40 -10.37
N LEU A 800 15.41 -27.13 -10.84
CA LEU A 800 15.71 -26.95 -12.25
C LEU A 800 15.42 -28.23 -13.07
N MET A 801 15.83 -29.40 -12.58
CA MET A 801 15.51 -30.68 -13.22
C MET A 801 14.00 -30.94 -13.26
N VAL A 802 13.28 -30.63 -12.17
CA VAL A 802 11.81 -30.76 -12.13
C VAL A 802 11.15 -29.80 -13.14
N ALA A 803 11.63 -28.54 -13.25
CA ALA A 803 11.13 -27.61 -14.27
C ALA A 803 11.38 -28.14 -15.70
N ALA A 804 12.54 -28.73 -15.97
CA ALA A 804 12.88 -29.35 -17.25
C ALA A 804 12.00 -30.58 -17.56
N LEU A 805 11.91 -31.54 -16.62
CA LEU A 805 11.10 -32.75 -16.71
C LEU A 805 9.62 -32.45 -17.01
N TYR A 806 9.06 -31.39 -16.40
CA TYR A 806 7.68 -30.96 -16.61
C TYR A 806 7.49 -29.93 -17.75
N GLY A 807 8.54 -29.65 -18.54
CA GLY A 807 8.49 -28.79 -19.73
C GLY A 807 8.20 -27.31 -19.45
N LYS A 808 8.64 -26.80 -18.30
CA LYS A 808 8.32 -25.46 -17.79
C LYS A 808 9.35 -24.42 -18.22
N LEU A 809 9.38 -24.11 -19.52
CA LEU A 809 10.37 -23.22 -20.14
C LEU A 809 10.63 -21.91 -19.36
N HIS A 810 9.59 -21.23 -18.88
CA HIS A 810 9.77 -19.99 -18.11
C HIS A 810 10.43 -20.21 -16.74
N ALA A 811 10.12 -21.31 -16.06
CA ALA A 811 10.79 -21.69 -14.81
C ALA A 811 12.24 -22.12 -15.07
N VAL A 812 12.49 -22.91 -16.12
CA VAL A 812 13.85 -23.30 -16.56
C VAL A 812 14.71 -22.05 -16.80
N LYS A 813 14.20 -21.08 -17.57
CA LYS A 813 14.88 -19.78 -17.78
C LYS A 813 15.15 -19.06 -16.47
N TRP A 814 14.13 -18.90 -15.62
CA TRP A 814 14.27 -18.22 -14.34
C TRP A 814 15.34 -18.88 -13.44
N PHE A 815 15.38 -20.22 -13.37
CA PHE A 815 16.39 -20.93 -12.57
C PHE A 815 17.81 -20.69 -13.12
N LEU A 816 18.00 -20.72 -14.44
CA LEU A 816 19.28 -20.44 -15.10
C LEU A 816 19.72 -18.98 -14.89
N GLU A 817 18.79 -18.02 -15.01
CA GLU A 817 18.98 -16.59 -14.69
C GLU A 817 19.31 -16.32 -13.21
N LYS A 818 19.13 -17.32 -12.33
CA LYS A 818 19.55 -17.31 -10.92
C LYS A 818 20.76 -18.21 -10.62
N GLY A 819 21.45 -18.70 -11.65
CA GLY A 819 22.69 -19.47 -11.51
C GLY A 819 22.50 -20.93 -11.13
N ALA A 820 21.32 -21.51 -11.39
CA ALA A 820 21.08 -22.93 -11.12
C ALA A 820 21.93 -23.85 -12.02
N THR A 821 22.44 -24.93 -11.44
CA THR A 821 23.53 -25.75 -11.99
C THR A 821 23.01 -26.84 -12.93
N VAL A 822 23.14 -26.64 -14.24
CA VAL A 822 22.70 -27.61 -15.26
C VAL A 822 23.38 -28.99 -15.17
N THR A 823 24.62 -29.02 -14.69
CA THR A 823 25.48 -30.22 -14.56
C THR A 823 25.25 -31.02 -13.29
N CYS A 824 24.38 -30.60 -12.38
CA CYS A 824 23.96 -31.46 -11.27
C CYS A 824 23.39 -32.78 -11.82
N GLU A 825 23.66 -33.88 -11.12
CA GLU A 825 23.07 -35.20 -11.38
C GLU A 825 22.21 -35.66 -10.21
N ASP A 826 21.20 -36.47 -10.52
CA ASP A 826 20.38 -37.20 -9.57
C ASP A 826 20.94 -38.62 -9.30
N LYS A 827 20.21 -39.45 -8.56
CA LYS A 827 20.66 -40.80 -8.18
C LYS A 827 20.79 -41.79 -9.34
N ILE A 828 20.21 -41.51 -10.51
CA ILE A 828 20.35 -42.35 -11.71
C ILE A 828 21.37 -41.78 -12.70
N GLY A 829 22.15 -40.76 -12.29
CA GLY A 829 23.13 -40.07 -13.12
C GLY A 829 22.49 -39.14 -14.15
N TRP A 830 21.21 -38.78 -13.99
CA TRP A 830 20.53 -37.92 -14.94
C TRP A 830 20.69 -36.45 -14.53
N ASN A 831 21.17 -35.65 -15.47
CA ASN A 831 21.25 -34.19 -15.33
C ASN A 831 20.05 -33.49 -15.98
N THR A 832 20.00 -32.16 -15.86
CA THR A 832 18.88 -31.33 -16.36
C THR A 832 18.55 -31.57 -17.84
N LEU A 833 19.57 -31.85 -18.67
CA LEU A 833 19.40 -32.10 -20.10
C LEU A 833 18.71 -33.45 -20.38
N HIS A 834 19.02 -34.49 -19.61
CA HIS A 834 18.34 -35.79 -19.71
C HIS A 834 16.86 -35.68 -19.32
N HIS A 835 16.57 -34.94 -18.25
CA HIS A 835 15.19 -34.65 -17.82
C HIS A 835 14.39 -33.84 -18.87
N ALA A 836 15.02 -32.89 -19.54
CA ALA A 836 14.41 -32.18 -20.67
C ALA A 836 14.14 -33.12 -21.87
N ALA A 837 15.04 -34.08 -22.13
CA ALA A 837 14.96 -35.00 -23.27
C ALA A 837 14.01 -36.20 -23.07
N GLN A 838 13.55 -36.51 -21.83
CA GLN A 838 12.80 -37.75 -21.52
C GLN A 838 11.51 -37.93 -22.38
N HIS A 839 10.89 -36.85 -22.88
CA HIS A 839 9.68 -36.90 -23.72
C HIS A 839 9.75 -35.93 -24.90
N GLY A 840 9.55 -36.43 -26.12
CA GLY A 840 9.56 -35.66 -27.39
C GLY A 840 8.34 -34.76 -27.59
N ASP A 841 8.15 -33.79 -26.69
CA ASP A 841 7.12 -32.75 -26.75
C ASP A 841 7.76 -31.40 -27.14
N LYS A 842 7.10 -30.61 -27.99
CA LYS A 842 7.64 -29.36 -28.55
C LYS A 842 8.01 -28.34 -27.45
N THR A 843 7.27 -28.31 -26.35
CA THR A 843 7.60 -27.42 -25.23
C THR A 843 8.86 -27.83 -24.47
N ARG A 844 9.28 -29.10 -24.60
CA ARG A 844 10.57 -29.60 -24.10
C ARG A 844 11.70 -29.39 -25.10
N GLU A 845 11.45 -29.49 -26.41
CA GLU A 845 12.44 -29.15 -27.44
C GLU A 845 13.02 -27.74 -27.24
N ASP A 846 12.17 -26.74 -26.97
CA ASP A 846 12.62 -25.37 -26.69
C ASP A 846 13.32 -25.22 -25.31
N GLY A 847 13.01 -26.09 -24.34
CA GLY A 847 13.74 -26.20 -23.08
C GLY A 847 15.15 -26.75 -23.29
N THR A 848 15.26 -27.89 -23.96
CA THR A 848 16.52 -28.53 -24.38
C THR A 848 17.41 -27.56 -25.15
N ARG A 849 16.84 -26.81 -26.11
CA ARG A 849 17.55 -25.76 -26.86
C ARG A 849 18.11 -24.63 -25.99
N TYR A 850 17.45 -24.31 -24.88
CA TYR A 850 17.88 -23.25 -23.97
C TYR A 850 18.87 -23.75 -22.90
N ILE A 851 18.81 -25.03 -22.53
CA ILE A 851 19.75 -25.67 -21.59
C ILE A 851 21.11 -25.96 -22.28
N MET A 852 21.09 -26.37 -23.55
CA MET A 852 22.30 -26.79 -24.29
C MET A 852 23.46 -25.76 -24.30
N PRO A 853 23.26 -24.44 -24.52
CA PRO A 853 24.34 -23.46 -24.46
C PRO A 853 25.02 -23.41 -23.08
N HIS A 854 24.24 -23.30 -22.00
CA HIS A 854 24.78 -23.24 -20.64
C HIS A 854 25.48 -24.53 -20.22
N TRP A 855 25.02 -25.68 -20.69
CA TRP A 855 25.71 -26.96 -20.48
C TRP A 855 27.04 -27.03 -21.22
N ALA A 856 27.12 -26.47 -22.44
CA ALA A 856 28.38 -26.36 -23.20
C ALA A 856 29.35 -25.33 -22.58
N GLU A 857 28.86 -24.19 -22.08
CA GLU A 857 29.67 -23.21 -21.33
C GLU A 857 30.31 -23.86 -20.08
N THR A 858 29.57 -24.72 -19.38
CA THR A 858 30.04 -25.46 -18.19
C THR A 858 31.01 -26.62 -18.51
N LEU A 859 31.31 -26.88 -19.79
CA LEU A 859 32.30 -27.87 -20.26
C LEU A 859 33.53 -27.23 -20.93
N ILE A 860 33.55 -25.90 -21.03
CA ILE A 860 34.65 -25.10 -21.61
C ILE A 860 35.46 -24.39 -20.51
N LEU A 861 34.91 -24.32 -19.30
CA LEU A 861 35.55 -23.89 -18.05
C LEU A 861 36.09 -25.10 -17.26
#